data_AF-A0A2R6M352-F1
#
_entry.id   AF-A0A2R6M352-F1
#
_cell.length_a   1.000
_cell.length_b   1.000
_cell.length_c   1.000
_cell.angle_alpha   90.00
_cell.angle_beta   90.00
_cell.angle_gamma   90.00
#
_symmetry.space_group_name_H-M   'P 1'
#
loop_
_entity.id
_entity.type
_entity.pdbx_description
1 polymer ?
#
loop_
_entity_poly.entity_id
_entity_poly.type
_entity_poly.pdbx_seq_one_letter_code
_entity_poly.pdbx_strand_id
1 'polypeptide(L)'
;MARTTATVVLGCLFALGFVAAGMGIVTGGSTLQEMEGSGTADDPYVITDAEELQAMEDDLDAHYELGNDIDASETGDWNGGDGFEPIGTAGPGVATSFTGSLDGQGHTIRGLTIDRSSENEAVIGKSTGVVENVAFEAAEIDGVRHTAVVVGANEGTIRNVSVSGEVSGGNAVGGVAGVNDGTVTESTSRATVSGTEAVGGLVGDNGGDVTGSYAVEAVSGTRNVGGLIGTLHGTVTNSYATGNVSGENSVGGLVGYSWPDAGDELIETTYATGHVDGNGNVGGLVGHLQVDASSSFAAGPVEGTFNVGGVIGRLGGPSPSDLPWDRDATGQENGIGGGSAAIQGASTDELTGLAATEHDFYDEATWTATDSYPVFDWQLRGAELAIADSPVVAGNVTRATVTVDLNDGRTVTASETASYDVDTSVATVEEGRIEARAAGETDVTASVGEFSDSATIAVQAPAAVSLVNATLAAEGTVSGSGAAVVATLENPGDVPGSAPVAVTVEGEEVVNETVTVAADDEETVTLGWNVDEGPGEYDVSVGETDVGALTVVYGTAVTLNDVTAPDAVTAGEVYEIEASFENEVDVELAIAITYAVGDDEQERVVTLEPGSSTVTFTETAPDSAGESVEHTVAYRDSSERATTDVVAPASFSVAALDGPESVEAGGTIEITATVENTGEMEGTTQLEITVGGETVATETVSLAGGETTEVTATAPVADAESITYSARVDGDEQSESASVEDDGNGDENGGTDDGAPPSLTLRRGSNRE
;
A
#
# COMPACT_ATOMS: atom_id res chain seq x y z
N MET A 1 81.49 -69.94 3.36
CA MET A 1 81.94 -68.77 2.56
C MET A 1 80.70 -68.02 2.11
N ALA A 2 80.69 -66.69 2.22
CA ALA A 2 79.55 -65.88 1.80
C ALA A 2 79.64 -65.52 0.30
N ARG A 3 78.48 -65.41 -0.36
CA ARG A 3 78.17 -64.32 -1.31
C ARG A 3 76.68 -64.31 -1.68
N THR A 4 76.14 -63.10 -1.76
CA THR A 4 74.76 -62.69 -2.09
C THR A 4 74.46 -62.87 -3.59
N THR A 5 73.17 -63.02 -3.96
CA THR A 5 72.42 -62.20 -4.95
C THR A 5 70.92 -62.50 -4.80
N ALA A 6 70.06 -61.52 -5.08
CA ALA A 6 68.60 -61.57 -4.87
C ALA A 6 67.82 -62.30 -5.99
N THR A 7 66.58 -62.68 -5.68
CA THR A 7 65.58 -63.21 -6.63
C THR A 7 64.33 -62.34 -6.58
N VAL A 8 63.94 -61.76 -7.72
CA VAL A 8 62.63 -61.13 -7.92
C VAL A 8 61.64 -62.19 -8.39
N VAL A 9 60.39 -62.15 -7.89
CA VAL A 9 59.34 -63.11 -8.25
C VAL A 9 58.62 -62.67 -9.53
N LEU A 10 58.27 -63.66 -10.34
CA LEU A 10 57.72 -63.52 -11.69
C LEU A 10 56.20 -63.30 -11.63
N GLY A 11 55.71 -62.21 -12.24
CA GLY A 11 54.27 -62.00 -12.48
C GLY A 11 53.78 -62.84 -13.66
N CYS A 12 52.63 -63.50 -13.51
CA CYS A 12 52.00 -64.27 -14.59
C CYS A 12 51.04 -63.39 -15.40
N LEU A 13 51.24 -63.39 -16.72
CA LEU A 13 50.39 -62.72 -17.70
C LEU A 13 49.26 -63.67 -18.13
N PHE A 14 48.01 -63.24 -18.03
CA PHE A 14 46.89 -63.86 -18.76
C PHE A 14 46.00 -62.76 -19.35
N ALA A 15 45.66 -62.92 -20.64
CA ALA A 15 44.91 -61.94 -21.40
C ALA A 15 43.55 -62.50 -21.83
N LEU A 16 42.52 -61.71 -21.56
CA LEU A 16 41.21 -61.63 -22.22
C LEU A 16 40.95 -60.12 -22.31
N GLY A 17 40.34 -59.54 -23.34
CA GLY A 17 39.70 -60.14 -24.51
C GLY A 17 38.66 -59.18 -25.07
N PHE A 18 39.04 -57.90 -25.23
CA PHE A 18 38.10 -56.82 -25.60
C PHE A 18 37.44 -57.07 -26.97
N VAL A 19 36.12 -57.00 -26.99
CA VAL A 19 35.33 -56.77 -28.20
C VAL A 19 34.93 -55.29 -28.18
N ALA A 20 35.54 -54.49 -29.06
CA ALA A 20 35.15 -53.09 -29.22
C ALA A 20 33.89 -53.00 -30.09
N ALA A 21 32.81 -52.47 -29.51
CA ALA A 21 31.76 -51.76 -30.22
C ALA A 21 31.88 -50.27 -29.80
N GLY A 22 31.57 -49.34 -30.72
CA GLY A 22 32.10 -47.98 -30.60
C GLY A 22 31.49 -47.13 -29.49
N MET A 23 32.31 -46.77 -28.49
CA MET A 23 32.22 -45.48 -27.82
C MET A 23 32.94 -44.43 -28.66
N GLY A 24 32.37 -43.23 -28.75
CA GLY A 24 33.16 -42.03 -29.07
C GLY A 24 34.09 -41.75 -27.89
N ILE A 25 35.38 -41.55 -28.15
CA ILE A 25 36.32 -41.16 -27.10
C ILE A 25 36.12 -39.66 -26.85
N VAL A 26 35.40 -39.33 -25.78
CA VAL A 26 35.54 -38.01 -25.12
C VAL A 26 36.93 -37.99 -24.50
N THR A 27 37.78 -37.06 -24.92
CA THR A 27 39.11 -36.87 -24.33
C THR A 27 39.03 -35.76 -23.27
N GLY A 28 38.58 -36.10 -22.06
CA GLY A 28 38.40 -35.12 -20.98
C GLY A 28 38.10 -35.73 -19.62
N GLY A 29 36.99 -36.47 -19.52
CA GLY A 29 36.36 -36.83 -18.25
C GLY A 29 37.24 -37.57 -17.24
N SER A 30 37.04 -37.20 -15.97
CA SER A 30 37.59 -37.83 -14.78
C SER A 30 37.14 -39.30 -14.64
N THR A 31 37.99 -40.11 -13.98
CA THR A 31 37.65 -41.49 -13.58
C THR A 31 37.62 -41.60 -12.05
N LEU A 32 36.89 -42.58 -11.49
CA LEU A 32 36.85 -42.80 -10.03
C LEU A 32 38.24 -42.95 -9.35
N GLN A 33 39.29 -43.25 -10.11
CA GLN A 33 40.66 -43.36 -9.61
C GLN A 33 41.37 -42.00 -9.42
N GLU A 34 40.74 -40.91 -9.87
CA GLU A 34 41.27 -39.54 -9.83
C GLU A 34 40.56 -38.65 -8.81
N MET A 35 39.37 -39.05 -8.34
CA MET A 35 38.60 -38.42 -7.27
C MET A 35 39.28 -38.58 -5.89
N GLU A 36 38.96 -37.69 -4.95
CA GLU A 36 39.35 -37.87 -3.54
C GLU A 36 38.43 -38.90 -2.85
N GLY A 37 38.96 -39.66 -1.89
CA GLY A 37 38.24 -40.73 -1.17
C GLY A 37 38.47 -42.15 -1.71
N SER A 38 37.67 -43.11 -1.22
CA SER A 38 37.74 -44.52 -1.66
C SER A 38 36.37 -45.18 -1.88
N GLY A 39 35.29 -44.40 -1.88
CA GLY A 39 33.92 -44.88 -2.11
C GLY A 39 33.33 -45.70 -0.97
N THR A 40 33.92 -45.68 0.22
CA THR A 40 33.43 -46.44 1.38
C THR A 40 32.65 -45.53 2.33
N ALA A 41 31.75 -46.08 3.16
CA ALA A 41 30.94 -45.27 4.08
C ALA A 41 31.75 -44.46 5.11
N ASP A 42 33.00 -44.86 5.42
CA ASP A 42 33.92 -44.13 6.30
C ASP A 42 34.85 -43.15 5.53
N ASP A 43 34.86 -43.21 4.20
CA ASP A 43 35.75 -42.47 3.28
C ASP A 43 35.09 -42.40 1.87
N PRO A 44 34.01 -41.61 1.71
CA PRO A 44 33.23 -41.50 0.47
C PRO A 44 34.05 -40.87 -0.66
N TYR A 45 33.66 -41.08 -1.91
CA TYR A 45 34.20 -40.32 -3.03
C TYR A 45 33.68 -38.88 -3.00
N VAL A 46 34.57 -37.90 -3.05
CA VAL A 46 34.21 -36.48 -3.08
C VAL A 46 33.98 -36.05 -4.53
N ILE A 47 32.80 -35.51 -4.81
CA ILE A 47 32.41 -34.96 -6.11
C ILE A 47 32.53 -33.43 -6.06
N THR A 48 33.24 -32.85 -7.02
CA THR A 48 33.51 -31.40 -7.12
C THR A 48 33.07 -30.79 -8.45
N ASP A 49 32.81 -31.59 -9.48
CA ASP A 49 32.28 -31.16 -10.78
C ASP A 49 31.27 -32.15 -11.40
N ALA A 50 30.70 -31.78 -12.55
CA ALA A 50 29.69 -32.58 -13.23
C ALA A 50 30.26 -33.86 -13.90
N GLU A 51 31.55 -33.87 -14.27
CA GLU A 51 32.20 -35.04 -14.87
C GLU A 51 32.41 -36.13 -13.79
N GLU A 52 32.79 -35.71 -12.58
CA GLU A 52 32.85 -36.55 -11.38
C GLU A 52 31.45 -37.05 -10.94
N LEU A 53 30.40 -36.23 -11.08
CA LEU A 53 29.01 -36.67 -10.86
C LEU A 53 28.61 -37.77 -11.85
N GLN A 54 29.02 -37.65 -13.11
CA GLN A 54 28.77 -38.66 -14.14
C GLN A 54 29.53 -39.96 -13.89
N ALA A 55 30.71 -39.89 -13.25
CA ALA A 55 31.54 -41.04 -12.92
C ALA A 55 30.91 -42.00 -11.89
N MET A 56 29.81 -41.63 -11.22
CA MET A 56 29.07 -42.51 -10.31
C MET A 56 28.60 -43.82 -10.97
N GLU A 57 28.41 -43.86 -12.30
CA GLU A 57 28.02 -45.06 -13.05
C GLU A 57 29.11 -46.16 -13.04
N ASP A 58 30.38 -45.80 -12.81
CA ASP A 58 31.49 -46.76 -12.73
C ASP A 58 31.46 -47.62 -11.45
N ASP A 59 30.81 -47.15 -10.36
CA ASP A 59 30.63 -47.91 -9.11
C ASP A 59 29.34 -47.52 -8.36
N LEU A 60 28.24 -48.18 -8.74
CA LEU A 60 26.88 -47.97 -8.22
C LEU A 60 26.67 -48.41 -6.76
N ASP A 61 27.63 -49.13 -6.16
CA ASP A 61 27.58 -49.59 -4.76
C ASP A 61 28.36 -48.66 -3.81
N ALA A 62 29.08 -47.67 -4.34
CA ALA A 62 29.95 -46.78 -3.58
C ALA A 62 29.21 -45.60 -2.91
N HIS A 63 29.86 -45.02 -1.91
CA HIS A 63 29.39 -43.84 -1.20
C HIS A 63 30.04 -42.57 -1.77
N TYR A 64 29.25 -41.53 -1.95
CA TYR A 64 29.61 -40.25 -2.55
C TYR A 64 29.16 -39.08 -1.67
N GLU A 65 29.97 -38.02 -1.63
CA GLU A 65 29.61 -36.73 -1.02
C GLU A 65 29.96 -35.56 -1.94
N LEU A 66 29.19 -34.48 -1.91
CA LEU A 66 29.57 -33.24 -2.60
C LEU A 66 30.59 -32.46 -1.76
N GLY A 67 31.68 -32.03 -2.40
CA GLY A 67 32.71 -31.17 -1.79
C GLY A 67 32.50 -29.67 -2.02
N ASN A 68 31.64 -29.31 -2.98
CA ASN A 68 31.23 -27.95 -3.30
C ASN A 68 29.95 -27.94 -4.16
N ASP A 69 29.39 -26.75 -4.37
CA ASP A 69 28.34 -26.54 -5.38
C ASP A 69 28.88 -26.84 -6.78
N ILE A 70 28.11 -27.56 -7.60
CA ILE A 70 28.46 -27.99 -8.95
C ILE A 70 27.72 -27.13 -9.98
N ASP A 71 28.45 -26.62 -10.97
CA ASP A 71 27.88 -26.09 -12.21
C ASP A 71 27.83 -27.22 -13.24
N ALA A 72 26.63 -27.68 -13.57
CA ALA A 72 26.35 -28.73 -14.54
C ALA A 72 25.79 -28.19 -15.87
N SER A 73 25.86 -26.87 -16.11
CA SER A 73 25.31 -26.26 -17.33
C SER A 73 25.95 -26.74 -18.64
N GLU A 74 27.18 -27.27 -18.59
CA GLU A 74 27.82 -27.90 -19.74
C GLU A 74 27.14 -29.21 -20.17
N THR A 75 26.33 -29.84 -19.30
CA THR A 75 25.64 -31.12 -19.61
C THR A 75 24.69 -31.00 -20.79
N GLY A 76 24.11 -29.83 -21.07
CA GLY A 76 23.23 -29.62 -22.24
C GLY A 76 23.91 -29.83 -23.60
N ASP A 77 25.24 -29.75 -23.69
CA ASP A 77 26.00 -30.09 -24.91
C ASP A 77 26.49 -31.56 -24.92
N TRP A 78 26.27 -32.32 -23.85
CA TRP A 78 26.77 -33.70 -23.71
C TRP A 78 25.96 -34.70 -24.55
N ASN A 79 26.59 -35.84 -24.83
CA ASN A 79 26.02 -36.98 -25.56
C ASN A 79 25.43 -36.67 -26.96
N GLY A 80 25.65 -35.47 -27.49
CA GLY A 80 25.14 -35.01 -28.78
C GLY A 80 23.96 -34.03 -28.68
N GLY A 81 23.63 -33.57 -27.48
CA GLY A 81 22.45 -32.78 -27.13
C GLY A 81 21.54 -33.52 -26.12
N ASP A 82 21.73 -34.83 -25.96
CA ASP A 82 20.86 -35.69 -25.15
C ASP A 82 21.03 -35.47 -23.61
N GLY A 83 22.05 -34.73 -23.17
CA GLY A 83 22.24 -34.35 -21.76
C GLY A 83 23.05 -35.35 -20.91
N PHE A 84 23.02 -35.16 -19.58
CA PHE A 84 23.66 -36.01 -18.56
C PHE A 84 23.11 -37.45 -18.60
N GLU A 85 23.97 -38.47 -18.62
CA GLU A 85 23.57 -39.89 -18.71
C GLU A 85 23.08 -40.41 -17.34
N PRO A 86 21.86 -40.96 -17.22
CA PRO A 86 21.32 -41.44 -15.95
C PRO A 86 22.20 -42.48 -15.24
N ILE A 87 22.47 -42.25 -13.95
CA ILE A 87 23.20 -43.17 -13.09
C ILE A 87 22.27 -44.32 -12.68
N GLY A 88 22.61 -45.55 -13.05
CA GLY A 88 21.75 -46.72 -12.91
C GLY A 88 20.56 -46.70 -13.87
N THR A 89 20.22 -47.86 -14.44
CA THR A 89 19.24 -47.95 -15.52
C THR A 89 17.88 -48.52 -15.08
N ALA A 90 16.81 -47.74 -15.27
CA ALA A 90 15.41 -48.18 -15.12
C ALA A 90 14.84 -48.82 -16.41
N GLY A 91 15.70 -49.47 -17.22
CA GLY A 91 15.38 -49.92 -18.58
C GLY A 91 15.12 -51.44 -18.74
N PRO A 92 14.38 -51.87 -19.79
CA PRO A 92 14.12 -53.27 -20.07
C PRO A 92 15.32 -53.98 -20.73
N GLY A 93 16.24 -54.54 -19.93
CA GLY A 93 17.30 -55.43 -20.44
C GLY A 93 18.20 -56.00 -19.34
N VAL A 94 18.74 -55.11 -18.52
CA VAL A 94 19.34 -55.35 -17.21
C VAL A 94 19.03 -54.09 -16.42
N ALA A 95 18.35 -54.19 -15.27
CA ALA A 95 18.20 -53.04 -14.38
C ALA A 95 19.44 -52.98 -13.48
N THR A 96 20.17 -51.88 -13.55
CA THR A 96 21.25 -51.55 -12.61
C THR A 96 20.71 -50.52 -11.63
N SER A 97 20.54 -50.90 -10.35
CA SER A 97 20.18 -49.94 -9.31
C SER A 97 21.44 -49.30 -8.75
N PHE A 98 21.40 -47.99 -8.51
CA PHE A 98 22.28 -47.35 -7.53
C PHE A 98 21.94 -47.89 -6.13
N THR A 99 22.90 -48.47 -5.41
CA THR A 99 22.69 -49.03 -4.07
C THR A 99 23.50 -48.31 -2.98
N GLY A 100 24.46 -47.47 -3.39
CA GLY A 100 25.30 -46.65 -2.52
C GLY A 100 24.58 -45.44 -1.90
N SER A 101 25.33 -44.37 -1.64
CA SER A 101 24.75 -43.11 -1.15
C SER A 101 25.32 -41.88 -1.85
N LEU A 102 24.50 -40.84 -1.99
CA LEU A 102 24.91 -39.50 -2.39
C LEU A 102 24.47 -38.50 -1.32
N ASP A 103 25.42 -37.96 -0.57
CA ASP A 103 25.17 -36.88 0.41
C ASP A 103 25.61 -35.52 -0.17
N GLY A 104 24.67 -34.61 -0.34
CA GLY A 104 24.94 -33.26 -0.81
C GLY A 104 25.69 -32.38 0.19
N GLN A 105 25.73 -32.73 1.48
CA GLN A 105 26.28 -31.90 2.56
C GLN A 105 25.72 -30.45 2.60
N GLY A 106 24.57 -30.20 1.96
CA GLY A 106 23.96 -28.87 1.79
C GLY A 106 24.36 -28.12 0.52
N HIS A 107 25.11 -28.75 -0.40
CA HIS A 107 25.53 -28.17 -1.68
C HIS A 107 24.48 -28.30 -2.80
N THR A 108 24.61 -27.42 -3.79
CA THR A 108 23.72 -27.36 -4.96
C THR A 108 24.40 -27.85 -6.24
N ILE A 109 23.68 -28.64 -7.05
CA ILE A 109 23.97 -28.94 -8.46
C ILE A 109 23.11 -28.01 -9.34
N ARG A 110 23.72 -27.21 -10.22
CA ARG A 110 23.04 -26.14 -11.00
C ARG A 110 23.02 -26.40 -12.50
N GLY A 111 21.90 -26.14 -13.16
CA GLY A 111 21.82 -26.13 -14.63
C GLY A 111 21.94 -27.49 -15.31
N LEU A 112 21.60 -28.59 -14.62
CA LEU A 112 21.72 -29.94 -15.17
C LEU A 112 20.63 -30.21 -16.22
N THR A 113 21.02 -30.70 -17.40
CA THR A 113 20.11 -30.99 -18.51
C THR A 113 20.05 -32.50 -18.82
N ILE A 114 18.85 -33.02 -19.06
CA ILE A 114 18.56 -34.34 -19.64
C ILE A 114 17.48 -34.17 -20.71
N ASP A 115 17.80 -34.40 -21.99
CA ASP A 115 16.84 -34.41 -23.12
C ASP A 115 16.91 -35.80 -23.79
N ARG A 116 16.23 -36.78 -23.19
CA ARG A 116 16.28 -38.18 -23.62
C ARG A 116 14.89 -38.74 -23.90
N SER A 117 14.09 -37.96 -24.64
CA SER A 117 12.71 -38.23 -25.12
C SER A 117 12.39 -39.59 -25.82
N SER A 118 13.24 -40.61 -25.69
CA SER A 118 12.98 -42.03 -25.96
C SER A 118 13.28 -43.03 -24.82
N GLU A 119 13.73 -42.62 -23.63
CA GLU A 119 14.25 -43.51 -22.57
C GLU A 119 13.48 -43.42 -21.21
N ASN A 120 14.16 -43.60 -20.05
CA ASN A 120 13.56 -43.46 -18.70
C ASN A 120 14.54 -42.69 -17.82
N GLU A 121 14.13 -41.60 -17.18
CA GLU A 121 15.04 -40.44 -17.04
C GLU A 121 14.96 -39.71 -15.70
N ALA A 122 16.09 -39.71 -15.00
CA ALA A 122 16.46 -38.77 -13.95
C ALA A 122 18.00 -38.79 -13.81
N VAL A 123 18.57 -37.97 -12.93
CA VAL A 123 20.01 -38.06 -12.60
C VAL A 123 20.37 -39.47 -12.13
N ILE A 124 19.53 -40.12 -11.33
CA ILE A 124 19.63 -41.54 -10.98
C ILE A 124 18.44 -42.29 -11.56
N GLY A 125 18.61 -43.13 -12.58
CA GLY A 125 17.49 -43.82 -13.23
C GLY A 125 16.76 -44.78 -12.28
N LYS A 126 17.49 -45.54 -11.46
CA LYS A 126 16.91 -46.36 -10.39
C LYS A 126 17.79 -46.37 -9.13
N SER A 127 17.20 -46.16 -7.96
CA SER A 127 17.88 -46.22 -6.67
C SER A 127 17.24 -47.23 -5.72
N THR A 128 18.07 -48.04 -5.03
CA THR A 128 17.75 -48.70 -3.75
C THR A 128 18.62 -48.15 -2.60
N GLY A 129 19.43 -47.14 -2.89
CA GLY A 129 20.39 -46.52 -1.98
C GLY A 129 19.81 -45.31 -1.24
N VAL A 130 20.67 -44.34 -0.92
CA VAL A 130 20.30 -43.08 -0.24
C VAL A 130 20.71 -41.88 -1.09
N VAL A 131 19.81 -40.90 -1.21
CA VAL A 131 20.13 -39.56 -1.75
C VAL A 131 19.66 -38.53 -0.73
N GLU A 132 20.56 -37.72 -0.19
CA GLU A 132 20.20 -36.75 0.84
C GLU A 132 20.97 -35.43 0.82
N ASN A 133 20.40 -34.41 1.47
CA ASN A 133 21.02 -33.09 1.71
C ASN A 133 21.54 -32.35 0.46
N VAL A 134 20.93 -32.56 -0.72
CA VAL A 134 21.36 -31.97 -1.99
C VAL A 134 20.27 -31.08 -2.60
N ALA A 135 20.67 -29.96 -3.20
CA ALA A 135 19.79 -29.10 -3.98
C ALA A 135 20.07 -29.24 -5.49
N PHE A 136 19.03 -29.25 -6.32
CA PHE A 136 19.12 -29.11 -7.77
C PHE A 136 18.47 -27.79 -8.19
N GLU A 137 19.26 -26.86 -8.71
CA GLU A 137 18.77 -25.55 -9.16
C GLU A 137 18.75 -25.44 -10.68
N ALA A 138 17.62 -25.00 -11.25
CA ALA A 138 17.42 -24.85 -12.69
C ALA A 138 17.79 -26.11 -13.51
N ALA A 139 17.29 -27.28 -13.09
CA ALA A 139 17.40 -28.50 -13.87
C ALA A 139 16.37 -28.51 -15.02
N GLU A 140 16.76 -29.00 -16.19
CA GLU A 140 15.92 -29.11 -17.39
C GLU A 140 15.83 -30.58 -17.82
N ILE A 141 14.69 -31.23 -17.59
CA ILE A 141 14.48 -32.67 -17.82
C ILE A 141 13.31 -32.85 -18.80
N ASP A 142 13.52 -33.45 -19.99
CA ASP A 142 12.45 -33.86 -20.91
C ASP A 142 12.57 -35.34 -21.29
N GLY A 143 11.56 -36.15 -20.93
CA GLY A 143 11.64 -37.60 -21.03
C GLY A 143 10.32 -38.37 -21.21
N VAL A 144 10.38 -39.71 -21.13
CA VAL A 144 9.21 -40.55 -21.48
C VAL A 144 8.55 -41.24 -20.29
N ARG A 145 9.34 -41.82 -19.38
CA ARG A 145 8.83 -42.59 -18.24
C ARG A 145 9.68 -42.42 -17.01
N HIS A 146 9.00 -42.49 -15.85
CA HIS A 146 9.64 -42.37 -14.54
C HIS A 146 10.51 -41.10 -14.52
N THR A 147 9.94 -39.98 -14.97
CA THR A 147 10.71 -38.78 -15.29
C THR A 147 10.79 -37.85 -14.09
N ALA A 148 11.99 -37.52 -13.64
CA ALA A 148 12.24 -36.61 -12.53
C ALA A 148 13.63 -35.99 -12.55
N VAL A 149 13.91 -35.04 -11.66
CA VAL A 149 15.27 -34.52 -11.49
C VAL A 149 16.15 -35.55 -10.77
N VAL A 150 15.71 -36.08 -9.61
CA VAL A 150 16.60 -36.83 -8.71
C VAL A 150 16.63 -38.31 -9.03
N VAL A 151 15.50 -39.01 -8.88
CA VAL A 151 15.42 -40.47 -9.06
C VAL A 151 14.25 -40.87 -9.95
N GLY A 152 14.50 -41.67 -10.99
CA GLY A 152 13.44 -42.14 -11.86
C GLY A 152 12.52 -43.12 -11.12
N ALA A 153 13.09 -44.23 -10.64
CA ALA A 153 12.41 -45.20 -9.77
C ALA A 153 13.14 -45.35 -8.43
N ASN A 154 12.52 -44.88 -7.34
CA ASN A 154 13.05 -45.00 -5.98
C ASN A 154 12.49 -46.21 -5.24
N GLU A 155 13.34 -47.15 -4.86
CA GLU A 155 13.10 -48.23 -3.89
C GLU A 155 13.93 -48.00 -2.59
N GLY A 156 14.59 -46.85 -2.48
CA GLY A 156 15.51 -46.48 -1.40
C GLY A 156 15.02 -45.30 -0.56
N THR A 157 15.92 -44.40 -0.18
CA THR A 157 15.64 -43.20 0.63
C THR A 157 16.02 -41.93 -0.12
N ILE A 158 15.08 -40.99 -0.24
CA ILE A 158 15.34 -39.60 -0.61
C ILE A 158 14.98 -38.73 0.60
N ARG A 159 15.95 -37.94 1.13
CA ARG A 159 15.73 -37.12 2.33
C ARG A 159 16.36 -35.74 2.23
N ASN A 160 15.64 -34.69 2.60
CA ASN A 160 16.19 -33.32 2.61
C ASN A 160 16.77 -32.93 1.24
N VAL A 161 16.00 -33.16 0.17
CA VAL A 161 16.37 -32.84 -1.21
C VAL A 161 15.43 -31.77 -1.76
N SER A 162 15.98 -30.74 -2.40
CA SER A 162 15.20 -29.70 -3.06
C SER A 162 15.48 -29.62 -4.55
N VAL A 163 14.45 -29.47 -5.38
CA VAL A 163 14.60 -29.36 -6.85
C VAL A 163 13.92 -28.10 -7.39
N SER A 164 14.40 -27.58 -8.51
CA SER A 164 13.77 -26.49 -9.27
C SER A 164 14.18 -26.51 -10.74
N GLY A 165 13.37 -25.88 -11.60
CA GLY A 165 13.55 -25.89 -13.06
C GLY A 165 12.30 -26.38 -13.78
N GLU A 166 12.48 -27.14 -14.86
CA GLU A 166 11.40 -27.68 -15.69
C GLU A 166 11.54 -29.19 -15.86
N VAL A 167 10.44 -29.92 -15.64
CA VAL A 167 10.35 -31.37 -15.84
C VAL A 167 9.17 -31.68 -16.76
N SER A 168 9.46 -32.22 -17.94
CA SER A 168 8.49 -32.68 -18.94
C SER A 168 8.56 -34.20 -19.08
N GLY A 169 7.41 -34.89 -19.14
CA GLY A 169 7.45 -36.26 -19.61
C GLY A 169 6.14 -37.00 -19.87
N GLY A 170 6.26 -38.27 -20.25
CA GLY A 170 5.12 -39.10 -20.62
C GLY A 170 4.30 -39.62 -19.44
N ASN A 171 4.90 -40.49 -18.62
CA ASN A 171 4.20 -41.25 -17.58
C ASN A 171 5.05 -41.33 -16.30
N ALA A 172 4.40 -41.17 -15.14
CA ALA A 172 5.04 -41.11 -13.81
C ALA A 172 6.09 -40.00 -13.79
N VAL A 173 5.61 -38.75 -13.80
CA VAL A 173 6.42 -37.53 -13.86
C VAL A 173 6.33 -36.80 -12.52
N GLY A 174 7.47 -36.53 -11.89
CA GLY A 174 7.55 -35.81 -10.61
C GLY A 174 8.79 -34.93 -10.54
N GLY A 175 8.79 -33.88 -9.72
CA GLY A 175 9.99 -33.06 -9.54
C GLY A 175 11.15 -33.86 -8.92
N VAL A 176 10.87 -34.60 -7.85
CA VAL A 176 11.89 -35.36 -7.09
C VAL A 176 11.97 -36.81 -7.55
N ALA A 177 10.83 -37.48 -7.69
CA ALA A 177 10.80 -38.89 -8.13
C ALA A 177 9.72 -39.16 -9.19
N GLY A 178 10.05 -39.96 -10.20
CA GLY A 178 9.06 -40.43 -11.17
C GLY A 178 8.11 -41.44 -10.52
N VAL A 179 8.70 -42.50 -9.99
CA VAL A 179 8.07 -43.54 -9.17
C VAL A 179 8.75 -43.63 -7.81
N ASN A 180 7.97 -43.71 -6.73
CA ASN A 180 8.47 -44.00 -5.39
C ASN A 180 7.80 -45.25 -4.81
N ASP A 181 8.56 -46.34 -4.64
CA ASP A 181 8.24 -47.53 -3.83
C ASP A 181 9.06 -47.54 -2.51
N GLY A 182 9.88 -46.52 -2.28
CA GLY A 182 10.72 -46.33 -1.08
C GLY A 182 10.20 -45.21 -0.19
N THR A 183 11.10 -44.35 0.30
CA THR A 183 10.76 -43.19 1.12
C THR A 183 11.20 -41.88 0.48
N VAL A 184 10.35 -40.86 0.54
CA VAL A 184 10.66 -39.46 0.22
C VAL A 184 10.30 -38.61 1.43
N THR A 185 11.30 -37.96 2.03
CA THR A 185 11.15 -37.26 3.31
C THR A 185 11.79 -35.88 3.29
N GLU A 186 11.19 -34.90 3.98
CA GLU A 186 11.75 -33.55 4.13
C GLU A 186 12.12 -32.88 2.78
N SER A 187 11.43 -33.22 1.68
CA SER A 187 11.86 -32.92 0.32
C SER A 187 10.93 -31.95 -0.42
N THR A 188 11.50 -31.11 -1.28
CA THR A 188 10.83 -29.94 -1.87
C THR A 188 10.91 -29.94 -3.39
N SER A 189 9.80 -29.68 -4.06
CA SER A 189 9.77 -29.34 -5.49
C SER A 189 9.34 -27.90 -5.74
N ARG A 190 10.25 -27.16 -6.39
CA ARG A 190 9.99 -25.88 -7.06
C ARG A 190 10.20 -26.00 -8.57
N ALA A 191 9.95 -27.18 -9.13
CA ALA A 191 10.00 -27.41 -10.57
C ALA A 191 8.60 -27.22 -11.18
N THR A 192 8.53 -26.61 -12.36
CA THR A 192 7.32 -26.68 -13.19
C THR A 192 7.25 -28.08 -13.79
N VAL A 193 6.17 -28.82 -13.52
CA VAL A 193 6.05 -30.22 -13.95
C VAL A 193 4.95 -30.38 -14.99
N SER A 194 5.26 -30.99 -16.12
CA SER A 194 4.29 -31.28 -17.17
C SER A 194 4.33 -32.73 -17.64
N GLY A 195 3.17 -33.32 -17.96
CA GLY A 195 3.15 -34.65 -18.56
C GLY A 195 1.80 -35.23 -18.95
N THR A 196 1.75 -36.51 -19.32
CA THR A 196 0.50 -37.14 -19.81
C THR A 196 -0.24 -37.95 -18.74
N GLU A 197 0.48 -38.75 -17.93
CA GLU A 197 -0.11 -39.68 -16.97
C GLU A 197 0.68 -39.72 -15.66
N ALA A 198 -0.03 -39.70 -14.52
CA ALA A 198 0.57 -39.75 -13.18
C ALA A 198 1.61 -38.63 -13.01
N VAL A 199 1.10 -37.40 -13.00
CA VAL A 199 1.91 -36.17 -12.95
C VAL A 199 1.72 -35.54 -11.58
N GLY A 200 2.80 -35.46 -10.80
CA GLY A 200 2.83 -34.83 -9.48
C GLY A 200 3.88 -33.73 -9.42
N GLY A 201 3.70 -32.69 -8.60
CA GLY A 201 4.75 -31.69 -8.41
C GLY A 201 6.01 -32.28 -7.77
N LEU A 202 5.86 -33.25 -6.86
CA LEU A 202 6.96 -33.94 -6.16
C LEU A 202 7.17 -35.37 -6.68
N VAL A 203 6.10 -36.18 -6.74
CA VAL A 203 6.17 -37.60 -7.13
C VAL A 203 5.10 -37.95 -8.17
N GLY A 204 5.47 -38.58 -9.28
CA GLY A 204 4.52 -38.99 -10.30
C GLY A 204 3.58 -40.10 -9.84
N ASP A 205 4.16 -41.23 -9.43
CA ASP A 205 3.48 -42.42 -8.93
C ASP A 205 4.09 -42.87 -7.59
N ASN A 206 3.30 -42.90 -6.51
CA ASN A 206 3.78 -43.17 -5.15
C ASN A 206 3.20 -44.45 -4.56
N GLY A 207 3.95 -45.55 -4.57
CA GLY A 207 3.70 -46.79 -3.82
C GLY A 207 4.34 -46.86 -2.43
N GLY A 208 5.25 -45.94 -2.12
CA GLY A 208 5.94 -45.83 -0.83
C GLY A 208 5.43 -44.69 0.05
N ASP A 209 6.30 -44.21 0.95
CA ASP A 209 5.95 -43.18 1.93
C ASP A 209 6.46 -41.79 1.50
N VAL A 210 5.60 -40.77 1.60
CA VAL A 210 5.94 -39.35 1.42
C VAL A 210 5.62 -38.58 2.70
N THR A 211 6.62 -38.00 3.36
CA THR A 211 6.41 -37.28 4.63
C THR A 211 7.17 -35.95 4.70
N GLY A 212 6.60 -34.91 5.30
CA GLY A 212 7.30 -33.63 5.52
C GLY A 212 7.69 -32.92 4.21
N SER A 213 6.99 -33.18 3.10
CA SER A 213 7.45 -32.87 1.75
C SER A 213 6.42 -32.06 0.96
N TYR A 214 6.86 -31.24 0.01
CA TYR A 214 5.97 -30.27 -0.61
C TYR A 214 6.33 -29.84 -2.04
N ALA A 215 5.34 -29.28 -2.75
CA ALA A 215 5.49 -28.74 -4.10
C ALA A 215 4.77 -27.39 -4.27
N VAL A 216 5.43 -26.40 -4.91
CA VAL A 216 4.93 -25.01 -4.93
C VAL A 216 4.74 -24.38 -6.31
N GLU A 217 5.31 -24.96 -7.36
CA GLU A 217 5.19 -24.45 -8.74
C GLU A 217 4.14 -25.24 -9.54
N ALA A 218 3.82 -24.77 -10.74
CA ALA A 218 2.68 -25.27 -11.52
C ALA A 218 2.86 -26.73 -12.00
N VAL A 219 1.75 -27.48 -11.98
CA VAL A 219 1.67 -28.88 -12.45
C VAL A 219 0.60 -28.99 -13.54
N SER A 220 0.94 -29.56 -14.70
CA SER A 220 0.02 -29.68 -15.83
C SER A 220 0.03 -31.08 -16.44
N GLY A 221 -1.14 -31.66 -16.71
CA GLY A 221 -1.15 -32.91 -17.47
C GLY A 221 -2.52 -33.44 -17.88
N THR A 222 -2.56 -34.62 -18.51
CA THR A 222 -3.82 -35.17 -19.01
C THR A 222 -4.58 -35.99 -17.95
N ARG A 223 -3.91 -36.91 -17.25
CA ARG A 223 -4.58 -37.91 -16.41
C ARG A 223 -3.83 -38.20 -15.11
N ASN A 224 -4.57 -38.19 -14.00
CA ASN A 224 -4.03 -38.33 -12.64
C ASN A 224 -2.98 -37.23 -12.39
N VAL A 225 -3.45 -36.00 -12.24
CA VAL A 225 -2.63 -34.81 -12.03
C VAL A 225 -2.84 -34.34 -10.59
N GLY A 226 -1.78 -34.28 -9.80
CA GLY A 226 -1.82 -33.78 -8.42
C GLY A 226 -0.78 -32.70 -8.21
N GLY A 227 -1.06 -31.69 -7.39
CA GLY A 227 -0.05 -30.68 -7.07
C GLY A 227 1.17 -31.26 -6.35
N LEU A 228 1.00 -32.35 -5.58
CA LEU A 228 2.10 -33.10 -4.96
C LEU A 228 2.34 -34.46 -5.61
N ILE A 229 1.28 -35.28 -5.71
CA ILE A 229 1.35 -36.68 -6.14
C ILE A 229 0.35 -36.96 -7.27
N GLY A 230 0.81 -37.47 -8.41
CA GLY A 230 -0.06 -37.81 -9.54
C GLY A 230 -0.99 -38.99 -9.21
N THR A 231 -0.39 -40.14 -8.88
CA THR A 231 -1.09 -41.37 -8.49
C THR A 231 -0.58 -41.87 -7.13
N LEU A 232 -1.48 -42.24 -6.23
CA LEU A 232 -1.17 -42.71 -4.87
C LEU A 232 -1.57 -44.18 -4.66
N HIS A 233 -0.60 -44.97 -4.21
CA HIS A 233 -0.63 -46.38 -3.82
C HIS A 233 0.00 -46.66 -2.44
N GLY A 234 0.80 -45.73 -1.91
CA GLY A 234 1.35 -45.73 -0.55
C GLY A 234 0.81 -44.57 0.29
N THR A 235 1.61 -44.01 1.21
CA THR A 235 1.17 -42.96 2.15
C THR A 235 1.64 -41.56 1.75
N VAL A 236 0.89 -40.53 2.17
CA VAL A 236 1.33 -39.13 2.20
C VAL A 236 0.88 -38.45 3.48
N THR A 237 1.84 -37.92 4.25
CA THR A 237 1.61 -37.32 5.58
C THR A 237 2.42 -36.04 5.80
N ASN A 238 1.96 -35.11 6.63
CA ASN A 238 2.68 -33.85 6.94
C ASN A 238 3.21 -33.13 5.68
N SER A 239 2.39 -33.04 4.62
CA SER A 239 2.86 -32.70 3.25
C SER A 239 1.84 -31.83 2.51
N TYR A 240 2.28 -30.98 1.58
CA TYR A 240 1.38 -29.98 0.99
C TYR A 240 1.72 -29.53 -0.44
N ALA A 241 0.74 -28.91 -1.09
CA ALA A 241 0.91 -28.32 -2.42
C ALA A 241 0.27 -26.92 -2.55
N THR A 242 1.04 -25.96 -3.06
CA THR A 242 0.54 -24.58 -3.30
C THR A 242 0.55 -24.17 -4.77
N GLY A 243 1.14 -24.98 -5.64
CA GLY A 243 1.21 -24.72 -7.08
C GLY A 243 -0.13 -24.94 -7.79
N ASN A 244 -0.37 -24.20 -8.87
CA ASN A 244 -1.57 -24.36 -9.69
C ASN A 244 -1.55 -25.72 -10.43
N VAL A 245 -2.70 -26.39 -10.50
CA VAL A 245 -2.85 -27.72 -11.07
C VAL A 245 -3.87 -27.70 -12.21
N SER A 246 -3.48 -28.16 -13.40
CA SER A 246 -4.37 -28.20 -14.56
C SER A 246 -4.41 -29.59 -15.21
N GLY A 247 -5.60 -30.10 -15.53
CA GLY A 247 -5.70 -31.34 -16.32
C GLY A 247 -7.06 -31.85 -16.77
N GLU A 248 -7.08 -33.00 -17.45
CA GLU A 248 -8.31 -33.47 -18.12
C GLU A 248 -9.16 -34.47 -17.32
N ASN A 249 -8.56 -35.46 -16.62
CA ASN A 249 -9.33 -36.62 -16.15
C ASN A 249 -9.58 -36.71 -14.63
N SER A 250 -8.54 -36.62 -13.82
CA SER A 250 -8.63 -36.65 -12.36
C SER A 250 -7.55 -35.72 -11.86
N VAL A 251 -7.99 -34.60 -11.27
CA VAL A 251 -7.16 -33.44 -10.96
C VAL A 251 -7.39 -33.06 -9.51
N GLY A 252 -6.34 -33.07 -8.70
CA GLY A 252 -6.40 -32.72 -7.28
C GLY A 252 -5.34 -31.68 -6.93
N GLY A 253 -5.64 -30.75 -6.03
CA GLY A 253 -4.63 -29.80 -5.55
C GLY A 253 -3.44 -30.49 -4.86
N LEU A 254 -3.65 -31.65 -4.22
CA LEU A 254 -2.59 -32.49 -3.66
C LEU A 254 -2.40 -33.80 -4.45
N VAL A 255 -3.47 -34.60 -4.59
CA VAL A 255 -3.42 -35.96 -5.18
C VAL A 255 -4.37 -36.11 -6.36
N GLY A 256 -3.86 -36.52 -7.53
CA GLY A 256 -4.70 -36.73 -8.72
C GLY A 256 -5.66 -37.91 -8.57
N TYR A 257 -5.14 -39.08 -8.21
CA TYR A 257 -5.90 -40.34 -8.08
C TYR A 257 -5.28 -41.23 -7.01
N SER A 258 -6.11 -41.83 -6.13
CA SER A 258 -5.67 -42.88 -5.19
C SER A 258 -6.22 -44.25 -5.60
N TRP A 259 -5.44 -45.32 -5.42
CA TRP A 259 -5.83 -46.70 -5.75
C TRP A 259 -6.45 -47.46 -4.57
N PRO A 260 -7.45 -48.32 -4.80
CA PRO A 260 -8.17 -49.03 -3.72
C PRO A 260 -7.38 -50.17 -3.05
N ASP A 261 -6.28 -50.63 -3.65
CA ASP A 261 -5.48 -51.77 -3.15
C ASP A 261 -4.34 -51.32 -2.20
N ALA A 262 -4.34 -50.05 -1.78
CA ALA A 262 -3.21 -49.33 -1.22
C ALA A 262 -3.05 -49.40 0.31
N GLY A 263 -4.10 -49.81 1.05
CA GLY A 263 -4.09 -49.89 2.51
C GLY A 263 -5.22 -49.09 3.17
N ASP A 264 -5.21 -49.05 4.51
CA ASP A 264 -6.08 -48.20 5.33
C ASP A 264 -5.34 -46.86 5.60
N GLU A 265 -6.06 -45.72 5.58
CA GLU A 265 -5.59 -44.33 5.90
C GLU A 265 -4.27 -43.89 5.26
N LEU A 266 -4.34 -43.20 4.10
CA LEU A 266 -3.16 -42.90 3.26
C LEU A 266 -2.93 -41.41 2.96
N ILE A 267 -3.85 -40.53 3.32
CA ILE A 267 -3.73 -39.07 3.16
C ILE A 267 -4.12 -38.45 4.50
N GLU A 268 -3.15 -37.96 5.26
CA GLU A 268 -3.35 -37.44 6.61
C GLU A 268 -2.48 -36.19 6.81
N THR A 269 -2.93 -35.19 7.57
CA THR A 269 -2.15 -33.97 7.89
C THR A 269 -1.56 -33.25 6.67
N THR A 270 -2.39 -33.09 5.63
CA THR A 270 -1.98 -32.50 4.35
C THR A 270 -2.85 -31.32 3.92
N TYR A 271 -2.36 -30.50 2.98
CA TYR A 271 -3.16 -29.39 2.46
C TYR A 271 -2.86 -28.97 1.02
N ALA A 272 -3.84 -28.31 0.40
CA ALA A 272 -3.70 -27.71 -0.91
C ALA A 272 -4.32 -26.31 -1.01
N THR A 273 -3.56 -25.35 -1.56
CA THR A 273 -4.02 -23.95 -1.75
C THR A 273 -3.89 -23.43 -3.18
N GLY A 274 -3.31 -24.22 -4.10
CA GLY A 274 -3.19 -23.85 -5.50
C GLY A 274 -4.53 -23.84 -6.23
N HIS A 275 -4.63 -23.06 -7.32
CA HIS A 275 -5.81 -23.12 -8.19
C HIS A 275 -5.85 -24.45 -8.93
N VAL A 276 -7.02 -25.12 -8.94
CA VAL A 276 -7.22 -26.42 -9.59
C VAL A 276 -8.23 -26.25 -10.73
N ASP A 277 -7.80 -26.52 -11.98
CA ASP A 277 -8.66 -26.49 -13.18
C ASP A 277 -8.72 -27.89 -13.83
N GLY A 278 -9.92 -28.37 -14.17
CA GLY A 278 -10.00 -29.57 -15.01
C GLY A 278 -11.35 -30.03 -15.55
N ASN A 279 -11.29 -31.05 -16.41
CA ASN A 279 -12.45 -31.51 -17.19
C ASN A 279 -13.11 -32.80 -16.67
N GLY A 280 -12.64 -33.36 -15.57
CA GLY A 280 -12.90 -34.75 -15.18
C GLY A 280 -13.47 -34.90 -13.77
N ASN A 281 -12.74 -35.51 -12.84
CA ASN A 281 -13.04 -35.39 -11.41
C ASN A 281 -12.07 -34.35 -10.84
N VAL A 282 -12.58 -33.24 -10.31
CA VAL A 282 -11.77 -32.10 -9.88
C VAL A 282 -12.02 -31.80 -8.41
N GLY A 283 -10.99 -31.93 -7.58
CA GLY A 283 -11.05 -31.68 -6.14
C GLY A 283 -9.98 -30.71 -5.67
N GLY A 284 -10.30 -29.82 -4.73
CA GLY A 284 -9.29 -28.92 -4.17
C GLY A 284 -8.13 -29.64 -3.48
N LEU A 285 -8.34 -30.85 -2.94
CA LEU A 285 -7.30 -31.73 -2.38
C LEU A 285 -7.08 -32.98 -3.27
N VAL A 286 -8.15 -33.73 -3.59
CA VAL A 286 -8.05 -35.04 -4.26
C VAL A 286 -8.99 -35.15 -5.47
N GLY A 287 -8.46 -35.46 -6.65
CA GLY A 287 -9.27 -35.65 -7.85
C GLY A 287 -10.20 -36.85 -7.76
N HIS A 288 -9.67 -38.03 -7.44
CA HIS A 288 -10.45 -39.25 -7.19
C HIS A 288 -9.93 -40.01 -5.96
N LEU A 289 -10.73 -40.02 -4.90
CA LEU A 289 -10.43 -40.68 -3.62
C LEU A 289 -11.05 -42.08 -3.57
N GLN A 290 -10.21 -43.12 -3.47
CA GLN A 290 -10.63 -44.52 -3.28
C GLN A 290 -10.12 -45.17 -1.99
N VAL A 291 -9.35 -44.41 -1.20
CA VAL A 291 -8.75 -44.77 0.08
C VAL A 291 -9.32 -43.85 1.17
N ASP A 292 -8.93 -44.04 2.43
CA ASP A 292 -9.32 -43.10 3.48
C ASP A 292 -8.41 -41.86 3.52
N ALA A 293 -8.98 -40.75 3.98
CA ALA A 293 -8.29 -39.48 4.09
C ALA A 293 -8.82 -38.68 5.29
N SER A 294 -7.91 -38.12 6.08
CA SER A 294 -8.18 -37.47 7.37
C SER A 294 -7.41 -36.15 7.53
N SER A 295 -7.88 -35.31 8.44
CA SER A 295 -7.16 -34.14 8.98
C SER A 295 -6.43 -33.30 7.92
N SER A 296 -7.11 -32.96 6.81
CA SER A 296 -6.49 -32.36 5.63
C SER A 296 -7.43 -31.39 4.93
N PHE A 297 -6.93 -30.28 4.36
CA PHE A 297 -7.81 -29.20 3.87
C PHE A 297 -7.50 -28.65 2.47
N ALA A 298 -8.51 -28.02 1.87
CA ALA A 298 -8.39 -27.29 0.61
C ALA A 298 -8.88 -25.84 0.74
N ALA A 299 -8.06 -24.90 0.27
CA ALA A 299 -8.35 -23.46 0.29
C ALA A 299 -7.98 -22.73 -1.02
N GLY A 300 -7.77 -23.47 -2.12
CA GLY A 300 -7.50 -22.93 -3.45
C GLY A 300 -8.74 -22.94 -4.36
N PRO A 301 -8.90 -22.01 -5.32
CA PRO A 301 -10.04 -21.98 -6.23
C PRO A 301 -10.14 -23.24 -7.09
N VAL A 302 -11.33 -23.86 -7.17
CA VAL A 302 -11.55 -25.11 -7.91
C VAL A 302 -12.52 -24.87 -9.06
N GLU A 303 -12.06 -25.03 -10.30
CA GLU A 303 -12.85 -24.91 -11.52
C GLU A 303 -12.92 -26.23 -12.28
N GLY A 304 -14.08 -26.55 -12.87
CA GLY A 304 -14.17 -27.71 -13.74
C GLY A 304 -15.54 -27.98 -14.35
N THR A 305 -15.61 -29.02 -15.20
CA THR A 305 -16.79 -29.30 -16.04
C THR A 305 -17.53 -30.61 -15.72
N PHE A 306 -16.96 -31.47 -14.89
CA PHE A 306 -17.56 -32.71 -14.39
C PHE A 306 -17.09 -32.92 -12.94
N ASN A 307 -17.86 -33.64 -12.11
CA ASN A 307 -17.57 -33.99 -10.70
C ASN A 307 -16.61 -33.02 -9.97
N VAL A 308 -17.06 -31.78 -9.73
CA VAL A 308 -16.26 -30.73 -9.07
C VAL A 308 -16.64 -30.64 -7.60
N GLY A 309 -15.67 -30.69 -6.69
CA GLY A 309 -15.90 -30.55 -5.25
C GLY A 309 -14.78 -29.77 -4.57
N GLY A 310 -15.12 -29.06 -3.48
CA GLY A 310 -14.18 -28.21 -2.74
C GLY A 310 -12.97 -28.97 -2.19
N VAL A 311 -13.13 -30.24 -1.78
CA VAL A 311 -12.02 -31.11 -1.37
C VAL A 311 -11.78 -32.24 -2.37
N ILE A 312 -12.85 -32.94 -2.76
CA ILE A 312 -12.80 -34.21 -3.49
C ILE A 312 -13.60 -34.09 -4.77
N GLY A 313 -12.99 -34.36 -5.92
CA GLY A 313 -13.72 -34.43 -7.19
C GLY A 313 -14.69 -35.61 -7.18
N ARG A 314 -14.16 -36.82 -6.93
CA ARG A 314 -14.97 -38.03 -6.81
C ARG A 314 -14.56 -38.89 -5.61
N LEU A 315 -15.56 -39.35 -4.85
CA LEU A 315 -15.41 -40.36 -3.82
C LEU A 315 -15.85 -41.74 -4.34
N GLY A 316 -14.94 -42.71 -4.29
CA GLY A 316 -15.16 -44.13 -4.59
C GLY A 316 -14.79 -45.09 -3.46
N GLY A 317 -14.13 -44.59 -2.40
CA GLY A 317 -13.59 -45.36 -1.28
C GLY A 317 -14.47 -45.36 -0.01
N PRO A 318 -13.88 -45.50 1.19
CA PRO A 318 -14.56 -45.27 2.46
C PRO A 318 -15.01 -43.80 2.62
N SER A 319 -15.71 -43.49 3.71
CA SER A 319 -16.12 -42.11 4.02
C SER A 319 -14.99 -41.40 4.78
N PRO A 320 -14.37 -40.35 4.22
CA PRO A 320 -13.31 -39.61 4.91
C PRO A 320 -13.85 -38.81 6.12
N SER A 321 -12.96 -38.42 7.01
CA SER A 321 -13.21 -37.55 8.17
C SER A 321 -12.34 -36.28 8.12
N ASP A 322 -12.75 -35.24 8.84
CA ASP A 322 -11.90 -34.06 9.12
C ASP A 322 -11.23 -33.45 7.87
N LEU A 323 -12.03 -33.37 6.79
CA LEU A 323 -11.69 -32.77 5.52
C LEU A 323 -12.45 -31.45 5.29
N PRO A 324 -12.08 -30.35 5.96
CA PRO A 324 -12.66 -29.05 5.70
C PRO A 324 -12.23 -28.49 4.33
N TRP A 325 -13.09 -27.67 3.74
CA TRP A 325 -12.72 -26.75 2.66
C TRP A 325 -13.35 -25.39 2.90
N ASP A 326 -12.64 -24.37 2.42
CA ASP A 326 -13.17 -23.02 2.33
C ASP A 326 -14.10 -22.92 1.11
N ARG A 327 -15.39 -22.69 1.36
CA ARG A 327 -16.43 -22.56 0.33
C ARG A 327 -16.24 -21.30 -0.52
N ASP A 328 -15.76 -20.22 0.08
CA ASP A 328 -15.56 -18.93 -0.59
C ASP A 328 -14.28 -18.94 -1.44
N ALA A 329 -13.18 -19.43 -0.88
CA ALA A 329 -11.90 -19.52 -1.57
C ALA A 329 -11.90 -20.61 -2.67
N THR A 330 -12.54 -21.76 -2.44
CA THR A 330 -12.70 -22.79 -3.49
C THR A 330 -13.76 -22.44 -4.54
N GLY A 331 -14.74 -21.60 -4.18
CA GLY A 331 -15.95 -21.35 -4.97
C GLY A 331 -16.93 -22.53 -5.01
N GLN A 332 -16.78 -23.53 -4.13
CA GLN A 332 -17.56 -24.78 -4.15
C GLN A 332 -18.41 -24.98 -2.89
N GLU A 333 -19.73 -25.01 -3.07
CA GLU A 333 -20.71 -25.30 -1.99
C GLU A 333 -20.67 -26.75 -1.50
N ASN A 334 -20.16 -27.70 -2.31
CA ASN A 334 -20.09 -29.12 -1.96
C ASN A 334 -18.63 -29.58 -1.93
N GLY A 335 -18.22 -30.23 -0.85
CA GLY A 335 -16.86 -30.77 -0.71
C GLY A 335 -16.59 -31.98 -1.61
N ILE A 336 -17.63 -32.72 -2.01
CA ILE A 336 -17.54 -33.89 -2.90
C ILE A 336 -18.36 -33.66 -4.17
N GLY A 337 -17.71 -33.67 -5.35
CA GLY A 337 -18.37 -33.46 -6.64
C GLY A 337 -19.15 -34.67 -7.17
N GLY A 338 -18.69 -35.88 -6.87
CA GLY A 338 -19.33 -37.13 -7.26
C GLY A 338 -19.17 -38.23 -6.21
N GLY A 339 -20.27 -38.70 -5.65
CA GLY A 339 -20.28 -39.57 -4.46
C GLY A 339 -20.98 -38.88 -3.29
N SER A 340 -20.80 -39.37 -2.07
CA SER A 340 -21.32 -38.71 -0.87
C SER A 340 -20.67 -39.24 0.41
N ALA A 341 -20.18 -38.35 1.26
CA ALA A 341 -19.85 -38.59 2.67
C ALA A 341 -20.30 -37.38 3.50
N ALA A 342 -20.25 -37.48 4.82
CA ALA A 342 -20.65 -36.41 5.73
C ALA A 342 -19.44 -35.56 6.15
N ILE A 343 -18.88 -34.80 5.21
CA ILE A 343 -17.82 -33.81 5.47
C ILE A 343 -18.42 -32.40 5.53
N GLN A 344 -17.79 -31.50 6.29
CA GLN A 344 -18.27 -30.14 6.55
C GLN A 344 -17.32 -29.12 5.90
N GLY A 345 -17.88 -28.11 5.26
CA GLY A 345 -17.15 -26.98 4.68
C GLY A 345 -17.66 -25.69 5.30
N ALA A 346 -16.81 -24.67 5.33
CA ALA A 346 -17.01 -23.44 6.07
C ALA A 346 -16.64 -22.23 5.19
N SER A 347 -17.04 -21.02 5.57
CA SER A 347 -16.57 -19.78 4.92
C SER A 347 -15.14 -19.47 5.32
N THR A 348 -14.49 -18.50 4.66
CA THR A 348 -13.15 -18.04 5.09
C THR A 348 -13.17 -17.60 6.55
N ASP A 349 -14.13 -16.76 6.95
CA ASP A 349 -14.27 -16.28 8.34
C ASP A 349 -14.55 -17.41 9.37
N GLU A 350 -15.07 -18.56 8.92
CA GLU A 350 -15.33 -19.73 9.77
C GLU A 350 -14.07 -20.64 9.87
N LEU A 351 -13.16 -20.57 8.89
CA LEU A 351 -11.90 -21.34 8.84
C LEU A 351 -10.66 -20.56 9.25
N THR A 352 -10.79 -19.32 9.73
CA THR A 352 -9.66 -18.51 10.20
C THR A 352 -9.86 -18.00 11.62
N GLY A 353 -8.77 -17.53 12.25
CA GLY A 353 -8.83 -16.93 13.58
C GLY A 353 -9.28 -17.91 14.67
N LEU A 354 -9.90 -17.38 15.72
CA LEU A 354 -10.50 -18.18 16.79
C LEU A 354 -11.72 -18.99 16.32
N ALA A 355 -12.46 -18.54 15.30
CA ALA A 355 -13.65 -19.24 14.80
C ALA A 355 -13.35 -20.67 14.32
N ALA A 356 -12.18 -20.88 13.70
CA ALA A 356 -11.72 -22.19 13.28
C ALA A 356 -11.65 -23.21 14.45
N THR A 357 -11.43 -22.75 15.68
CA THR A 357 -11.35 -23.61 16.87
C THR A 357 -12.71 -24.12 17.37
N GLU A 358 -13.83 -23.55 16.89
CA GLU A 358 -15.17 -24.00 17.23
C GLU A 358 -15.68 -25.17 16.36
N HIS A 359 -14.94 -25.55 15.30
CA HIS A 359 -15.35 -26.57 14.34
C HIS A 359 -14.88 -27.99 14.72
N ASP A 360 -15.72 -29.00 14.43
CA ASP A 360 -15.47 -30.42 14.74
C ASP A 360 -14.16 -30.99 14.18
N PHE A 361 -13.56 -30.38 13.14
CA PHE A 361 -12.29 -30.84 12.54
C PHE A 361 -11.04 -30.36 13.30
N TYR A 362 -11.19 -29.36 14.18
CA TYR A 362 -10.08 -28.75 14.90
C TYR A 362 -9.79 -29.52 16.19
N ASP A 363 -8.55 -29.94 16.34
CA ASP A 363 -8.01 -30.62 17.52
C ASP A 363 -6.59 -30.10 17.78
N GLU A 364 -6.34 -29.68 19.01
CA GLU A 364 -5.08 -29.04 19.44
C GLU A 364 -3.85 -29.95 19.38
N ALA A 365 -4.01 -31.29 19.21
CA ALA A 365 -2.87 -32.19 18.99
C ALA A 365 -2.46 -32.28 17.50
N THR A 366 -3.23 -31.67 16.60
CA THR A 366 -2.98 -31.67 15.15
C THR A 366 -2.79 -30.25 14.61
N TRP A 367 -3.60 -29.31 15.08
CA TRP A 367 -3.71 -27.95 14.56
C TRP A 367 -3.30 -26.90 15.58
N THR A 368 -2.67 -25.84 15.08
CA THR A 368 -2.47 -24.58 15.78
C THR A 368 -3.27 -23.50 15.06
N ALA A 369 -4.19 -22.85 15.78
CA ALA A 369 -4.91 -21.68 15.30
C ALA A 369 -3.95 -20.50 15.05
N THR A 370 -4.29 -19.70 14.04
CA THR A 370 -3.58 -18.46 13.69
C THR A 370 -4.64 -17.40 13.39
N ASP A 371 -4.26 -16.13 13.19
CA ASP A 371 -5.19 -15.07 12.75
C ASP A 371 -5.68 -15.30 11.30
N SER A 372 -5.07 -16.25 10.59
CA SER A 372 -5.50 -16.78 9.30
C SER A 372 -5.93 -18.24 9.46
N TYR A 373 -5.75 -19.09 8.45
CA TYR A 373 -6.07 -20.52 8.57
C TYR A 373 -5.23 -21.19 9.67
N PRO A 374 -5.77 -22.20 10.37
CA PRO A 374 -4.97 -23.10 11.17
C PRO A 374 -3.80 -23.69 10.38
N VAL A 375 -2.64 -23.73 11.01
CA VAL A 375 -1.46 -24.45 10.53
C VAL A 375 -1.36 -25.77 11.27
N PHE A 376 -0.65 -26.74 10.73
CA PHE A 376 -0.37 -27.96 11.50
C PHE A 376 0.70 -27.68 12.56
N ASP A 377 0.59 -28.30 13.73
CA ASP A 377 1.53 -28.10 14.86
C ASP A 377 3.00 -28.35 14.46
N TRP A 378 3.25 -29.39 13.65
CA TRP A 378 4.58 -29.71 13.12
C TRP A 378 5.19 -28.64 12.20
N GLN A 379 4.40 -27.67 11.74
CA GLN A 379 4.90 -26.56 10.91
C GLN A 379 5.64 -25.50 11.73
N LEU A 380 5.39 -25.37 13.03
CA LEU A 380 5.96 -24.28 13.82
C LEU A 380 7.48 -24.42 13.99
N ARG A 381 8.18 -23.27 13.94
CA ARG A 381 9.62 -23.14 14.22
C ARG A 381 9.94 -22.16 15.34
N GLY A 382 9.05 -21.20 15.59
CA GLY A 382 9.22 -20.15 16.58
C GLY A 382 7.97 -19.27 16.67
N ALA A 383 7.86 -18.55 17.78
CA ALA A 383 6.92 -17.44 17.94
C ALA A 383 7.71 -16.25 18.52
N GLU A 384 7.45 -15.05 18.01
CA GLU A 384 8.04 -13.79 18.47
C GLU A 384 6.92 -12.82 18.89
N LEU A 385 7.15 -12.06 19.97
CA LEU A 385 6.19 -11.09 20.52
C LEU A 385 6.72 -9.66 20.41
N ALA A 386 6.02 -8.80 19.68
CA ALA A 386 6.24 -7.37 19.65
C ALA A 386 5.11 -6.61 20.36
N ILE A 387 5.44 -5.49 21.03
CA ILE A 387 4.47 -4.55 21.59
C ILE A 387 4.69 -3.18 20.93
N ALA A 388 3.63 -2.61 20.35
CA ALA A 388 3.75 -1.45 19.47
C ALA A 388 4.13 -0.15 20.23
N ASP A 389 3.44 0.16 21.33
CA ASP A 389 3.62 1.40 22.09
C ASP A 389 3.94 1.07 23.56
N SER A 390 5.22 1.19 23.93
CA SER A 390 5.69 1.06 25.32
C SER A 390 6.77 2.13 25.56
N PRO A 391 6.64 3.00 26.59
CA PRO A 391 5.59 3.00 27.61
C PRO A 391 4.23 3.49 27.13
N VAL A 392 3.16 3.07 27.82
CA VAL A 392 1.77 3.46 27.58
C VAL A 392 1.17 4.13 28.84
N VAL A 393 0.29 5.12 28.68
CA VAL A 393 -0.39 5.76 29.84
C VAL A 393 -1.56 4.89 30.31
N ALA A 394 -1.74 4.73 31.62
CA ALA A 394 -2.87 4.00 32.19
C ALA A 394 -4.23 4.59 31.74
N GLY A 395 -5.14 3.72 31.29
CA GLY A 395 -6.39 4.08 30.61
C GLY A 395 -6.32 4.01 29.08
N ASN A 396 -5.12 4.05 28.49
CA ASN A 396 -4.92 3.88 27.06
C ASN A 396 -4.75 2.41 26.67
N VAL A 397 -4.71 2.16 25.36
CA VAL A 397 -4.62 0.83 24.76
C VAL A 397 -3.48 0.80 23.75
N THR A 398 -2.72 -0.28 23.71
CA THR A 398 -1.77 -0.61 22.65
C THR A 398 -2.03 -2.04 22.14
N ARG A 399 -1.13 -2.60 21.32
CA ARG A 399 -1.24 -3.94 20.75
C ARG A 399 0.01 -4.77 20.99
N ALA A 400 -0.20 -6.03 21.32
CA ALA A 400 0.71 -7.12 21.05
C ALA A 400 0.56 -7.54 19.58
N THR A 401 1.66 -7.96 18.97
CA THR A 401 1.67 -8.67 17.69
C THR A 401 2.51 -9.91 17.88
N VAL A 402 1.91 -11.07 17.61
CA VAL A 402 2.57 -12.37 17.70
C VAL A 402 2.79 -12.88 16.28
N THR A 403 4.04 -13.05 15.90
CA THR A 403 4.45 -13.63 14.61
C THR A 403 4.96 -15.05 14.82
N VAL A 404 4.54 -15.97 13.97
CA VAL A 404 4.86 -17.39 14.03
C VAL A 404 5.57 -17.79 12.74
N ASP A 405 6.80 -18.28 12.89
CA ASP A 405 7.59 -18.76 11.76
C ASP A 405 7.31 -20.24 11.49
N LEU A 406 7.12 -20.57 10.22
CA LEU A 406 6.81 -21.90 9.74
C LEU A 406 8.02 -22.54 9.06
N ASN A 407 8.05 -23.87 9.07
CA ASN A 407 9.16 -24.67 8.53
C ASN A 407 9.29 -24.61 7.00
N ASP A 408 8.30 -24.05 6.31
CA ASP A 408 8.31 -23.75 4.88
C ASP A 408 8.82 -22.34 4.54
N GLY A 409 9.20 -21.55 5.55
CA GLY A 409 9.70 -20.18 5.40
C GLY A 409 8.61 -19.11 5.27
N ARG A 410 7.33 -19.45 5.46
CA ARG A 410 6.28 -18.47 5.69
C ARG A 410 6.30 -17.99 7.15
N THR A 411 5.83 -16.77 7.36
CA THR A 411 5.47 -16.23 8.68
C THR A 411 3.98 -15.91 8.67
N VAL A 412 3.27 -16.27 9.73
CA VAL A 412 1.85 -15.95 9.96
C VAL A 412 1.69 -15.18 11.27
N THR A 413 0.56 -14.52 11.49
CA THR A 413 0.27 -13.88 12.78
C THR A 413 -0.67 -14.75 13.62
N ALA A 414 -0.50 -14.70 14.93
CA ALA A 414 -1.35 -15.38 15.92
C ALA A 414 -1.70 -14.42 17.07
N SER A 415 -1.87 -13.14 16.78
CA SER A 415 -2.10 -12.10 17.78
C SER A 415 -3.46 -12.24 18.47
N GLU A 416 -4.49 -12.65 17.71
CA GLU A 416 -5.86 -12.87 18.21
C GLU A 416 -5.98 -14.26 18.87
N THR A 417 -5.19 -15.22 18.40
CA THR A 417 -5.27 -16.65 18.75
C THR A 417 -4.29 -17.11 19.83
N ALA A 418 -3.21 -16.38 20.10
CA ALA A 418 -2.23 -16.71 21.12
C ALA A 418 -2.81 -16.67 22.55
N SER A 419 -2.27 -17.52 23.42
CA SER A 419 -2.52 -17.46 24.86
C SER A 419 -1.60 -16.42 25.50
N TYR A 420 -2.14 -15.54 26.34
CA TYR A 420 -1.40 -14.46 27.01
C TYR A 420 -1.37 -14.62 28.53
N ASP A 421 -0.18 -14.50 29.13
CA ASP A 421 0.03 -14.36 30.58
C ASP A 421 0.63 -12.97 30.90
N VAL A 422 0.03 -12.27 31.87
CA VAL A 422 0.39 -10.89 32.25
C VAL A 422 -0.10 -10.55 33.66
N ASP A 423 0.58 -9.67 34.39
CA ASP A 423 0.02 -9.14 35.65
C ASP A 423 -1.18 -8.21 35.35
N THR A 424 -2.38 -8.79 35.51
CA THR A 424 -3.68 -8.12 35.32
C THR A 424 -3.93 -6.89 36.20
N SER A 425 -3.06 -6.58 37.17
CA SER A 425 -3.06 -5.32 37.91
C SER A 425 -2.38 -4.17 37.17
N VAL A 426 -1.45 -4.45 36.26
CA VAL A 426 -0.72 -3.47 35.42
C VAL A 426 -1.39 -3.33 34.06
N ALA A 427 -1.68 -4.44 33.37
CA ALA A 427 -2.31 -4.47 32.05
C ALA A 427 -3.11 -5.76 31.81
N THR A 428 -4.06 -5.77 30.88
CA THR A 428 -4.69 -7.00 30.38
C THR A 428 -4.55 -7.13 28.88
N VAL A 429 -4.41 -8.36 28.39
CA VAL A 429 -4.42 -8.70 26.97
C VAL A 429 -5.63 -9.57 26.65
N GLU A 430 -6.34 -9.24 25.58
CA GLU A 430 -7.45 -10.00 24.99
C GLU A 430 -7.31 -9.88 23.47
N GLU A 431 -7.17 -10.99 22.75
CA GLU A 431 -6.99 -11.00 21.28
C GLU A 431 -5.88 -10.02 20.79
N GLY A 432 -4.76 -9.98 21.51
CA GLY A 432 -3.62 -9.09 21.21
C GLY A 432 -3.84 -7.60 21.54
N ARG A 433 -5.05 -7.18 21.93
CA ARG A 433 -5.33 -5.83 22.44
C ARG A 433 -4.86 -5.71 23.89
N ILE A 434 -3.92 -4.80 24.17
CA ILE A 434 -3.41 -4.56 25.53
C ILE A 434 -4.07 -3.31 26.13
N GLU A 435 -4.86 -3.49 27.18
CA GLU A 435 -5.44 -2.38 27.96
C GLU A 435 -4.59 -2.07 29.19
N ALA A 436 -4.05 -0.85 29.26
CA ALA A 436 -3.19 -0.39 30.35
C ALA A 436 -4.02 0.05 31.56
N ARG A 437 -3.76 -0.52 32.74
CA ARG A 437 -4.63 -0.35 33.93
C ARG A 437 -4.03 0.52 35.03
N ALA A 438 -2.78 0.28 35.40
CA ALA A 438 -2.13 1.00 36.48
C ALA A 438 -0.62 1.12 36.24
N ALA A 439 -0.02 2.18 36.76
CA ALA A 439 1.41 2.44 36.60
C ALA A 439 2.27 1.33 37.20
N GLY A 440 3.23 0.84 36.42
CA GLY A 440 4.09 -0.30 36.75
C GLY A 440 4.73 -0.89 35.50
N GLU A 441 5.54 -1.93 35.66
CA GLU A 441 6.10 -2.71 34.55
C GLU A 441 5.67 -4.18 34.75
N THR A 442 5.28 -4.85 33.67
CA THR A 442 5.00 -6.28 33.65
C THR A 442 5.51 -6.88 32.35
N ASP A 443 5.99 -8.12 32.41
CA ASP A 443 6.16 -8.91 31.21
C ASP A 443 4.78 -9.37 30.71
N VAL A 444 4.59 -9.32 29.40
CA VAL A 444 3.53 -10.01 28.67
C VAL A 444 4.18 -11.21 28.02
N THR A 445 3.68 -12.42 28.27
CA THR A 445 4.15 -13.63 27.61
C THR A 445 3.06 -14.13 26.67
N ALA A 446 3.37 -14.26 25.39
CA ALA A 446 2.49 -14.89 24.40
C ALA A 446 2.95 -16.34 24.17
N SER A 447 2.01 -17.26 23.99
CA SER A 447 2.28 -18.67 23.69
C SER A 447 1.44 -19.17 22.52
N VAL A 448 2.07 -19.92 21.61
CA VAL A 448 1.47 -20.54 20.42
C VAL A 448 2.10 -21.92 20.22
N GLY A 449 1.29 -22.98 20.27
CA GLY A 449 1.81 -24.36 20.32
C GLY A 449 2.73 -24.58 21.53
N GLU A 450 3.91 -25.16 21.31
CA GLU A 450 4.97 -25.26 22.33
C GLU A 450 5.85 -24.01 22.47
N PHE A 451 5.70 -23.02 21.59
CA PHE A 451 6.54 -21.83 21.53
C PHE A 451 5.96 -20.69 22.38
N SER A 452 6.85 -19.89 22.98
CA SER A 452 6.47 -18.69 23.72
C SER A 452 7.58 -17.65 23.69
N ASP A 453 7.18 -16.37 23.76
CA ASP A 453 8.09 -15.23 23.85
C ASP A 453 7.50 -14.17 24.80
N SER A 454 8.37 -13.33 25.38
CA SER A 454 8.02 -12.39 26.44
C SER A 454 8.56 -10.99 26.16
N ALA A 455 7.68 -9.99 26.21
CA ALA A 455 8.01 -8.58 26.06
C ALA A 455 7.51 -7.75 27.25
N THR A 456 8.35 -6.86 27.79
CA THR A 456 7.96 -5.99 28.91
C THR A 456 7.13 -4.79 28.43
N ILE A 457 5.94 -4.63 29.00
CA ILE A 457 5.17 -3.37 28.87
C ILE A 457 5.36 -2.50 30.10
N ALA A 458 5.70 -1.23 29.86
CA ALA A 458 5.76 -0.21 30.90
C ALA A 458 4.48 0.64 30.84
N VAL A 459 3.75 0.69 31.95
CA VAL A 459 2.58 1.54 32.12
C VAL A 459 2.92 2.73 33.01
N GLN A 460 2.59 3.93 32.56
CA GLN A 460 2.80 5.17 33.30
C GLN A 460 1.49 5.72 33.88
N ALA A 461 1.58 6.44 34.99
CA ALA A 461 0.44 7.20 35.49
C ALA A 461 0.19 8.40 34.55
N PRO A 462 -1.07 8.84 34.36
CA PRO A 462 -1.34 10.13 33.72
C PRO A 462 -0.61 11.25 34.46
N ALA A 463 -0.11 12.24 33.73
CA ALA A 463 0.57 13.36 34.35
C ALA A 463 -0.42 14.25 35.13
N ALA A 464 0.08 14.88 36.20
CA ALA A 464 -0.72 15.73 37.06
C ALA A 464 -0.79 17.14 36.46
N VAL A 465 -1.93 17.47 35.85
CA VAL A 465 -2.22 18.83 35.34
C VAL A 465 -2.64 19.74 36.50
N SER A 466 -2.14 20.96 36.52
CA SER A 466 -2.48 21.98 37.53
C SER A 466 -2.83 23.32 36.92
N LEU A 467 -3.78 24.03 37.55
CA LEU A 467 -4.12 25.41 37.21
C LEU A 467 -2.95 26.35 37.55
N VAL A 468 -2.42 27.04 36.56
CA VAL A 468 -1.38 28.08 36.73
C VAL A 468 -2.00 29.43 37.07
N ASN A 469 -3.05 29.79 36.33
CA ASN A 469 -3.72 31.07 36.41
C ASN A 469 -5.19 30.94 36.00
N ALA A 470 -6.07 31.75 36.60
CA ALA A 470 -7.42 31.95 36.11
C ALA A 470 -7.85 33.40 36.34
N THR A 471 -8.55 33.98 35.37
CA THR A 471 -9.05 35.36 35.40
C THR A 471 -10.40 35.46 34.72
N LEU A 472 -11.32 36.25 35.28
CA LEU A 472 -12.55 36.64 34.58
C LEU A 472 -12.21 37.22 33.19
N ALA A 473 -12.99 36.86 32.18
CA ALA A 473 -12.81 37.35 30.81
C ALA A 473 -13.26 38.82 30.64
N ALA A 474 -14.10 39.31 31.55
CA ALA A 474 -14.45 40.72 31.75
C ALA A 474 -14.88 40.91 33.22
N GLU A 475 -14.68 42.11 33.79
CA GLU A 475 -15.02 42.40 35.20
C GLU A 475 -16.53 42.37 35.50
N GLY A 476 -17.37 42.50 34.47
CA GLY A 476 -18.81 42.43 34.58
C GLY A 476 -19.50 41.85 33.34
N THR A 477 -20.82 41.68 33.47
CA THR A 477 -21.72 41.26 32.39
C THR A 477 -23.11 41.82 32.64
N VAL A 478 -24.03 41.54 31.73
CA VAL A 478 -25.43 41.95 31.83
C VAL A 478 -26.30 40.74 32.16
N SER A 479 -27.26 40.91 33.07
CA SER A 479 -28.25 39.88 33.42
C SER A 479 -28.97 39.31 32.19
N GLY A 480 -28.91 37.99 31.99
CA GLY A 480 -29.37 37.28 30.80
C GLY A 480 -28.37 37.25 29.63
N SER A 481 -27.08 37.47 29.89
CA SER A 481 -25.98 37.33 28.92
C SER A 481 -24.94 36.33 29.43
N GLY A 482 -23.88 36.07 28.65
CA GLY A 482 -22.80 35.17 29.04
C GLY A 482 -21.74 35.85 29.92
N ALA A 483 -21.12 35.07 30.80
CA ALA A 483 -19.85 35.38 31.44
C ALA A 483 -18.86 34.24 31.17
N ALA A 484 -17.56 34.50 31.31
CA ALA A 484 -16.53 33.48 31.12
C ALA A 484 -15.31 33.71 32.03
N VAL A 485 -14.58 32.64 32.29
CA VAL A 485 -13.24 32.67 32.89
C VAL A 485 -12.24 32.10 31.90
N VAL A 486 -11.10 32.79 31.74
CA VAL A 486 -9.92 32.27 31.03
C VAL A 486 -9.04 31.57 32.05
N ALA A 487 -8.72 30.29 31.83
CA ALA A 487 -7.94 29.45 32.73
C ALA A 487 -6.77 28.81 31.98
N THR A 488 -5.55 28.98 32.50
CA THR A 488 -4.32 28.36 31.98
C THR A 488 -3.91 27.20 32.88
N LEU A 489 -3.69 26.04 32.28
CA LEU A 489 -3.27 24.81 32.93
C LEU A 489 -1.90 24.36 32.40
N GLU A 490 -1.01 23.95 33.31
CA GLU A 490 0.31 23.41 32.98
C GLU A 490 0.33 21.90 33.23
N ASN A 491 0.99 21.17 32.32
CA ASN A 491 1.39 19.79 32.53
C ASN A 491 2.91 19.67 32.48
N PRO A 492 3.60 19.68 33.63
CA PRO A 492 5.06 19.61 33.72
C PRO A 492 5.59 18.17 33.66
N GLY A 493 4.87 17.26 33.01
CA GLY A 493 5.19 15.83 32.91
C GLY A 493 5.40 15.38 31.48
N ASP A 494 6.26 14.37 31.30
CA ASP A 494 6.68 13.84 30.00
C ASP A 494 5.58 13.07 29.22
N VAL A 495 4.34 13.03 29.72
CA VAL A 495 3.16 12.40 29.07
C VAL A 495 1.92 13.28 29.21
N PRO A 496 0.91 13.14 28.33
CA PRO A 496 -0.35 13.87 28.48
C PRO A 496 -1.04 13.61 29.82
N GLY A 497 -1.73 14.62 30.31
CA GLY A 497 -2.55 14.56 31.52
C GLY A 497 -3.88 15.27 31.34
N SER A 498 -4.83 15.01 32.24
CA SER A 498 -6.12 15.70 32.25
C SER A 498 -6.55 16.08 33.66
N ALA A 499 -7.24 17.22 33.81
CA ALA A 499 -7.84 17.65 35.07
C ALA A 499 -9.23 18.27 34.87
N PRO A 500 -10.18 18.06 35.80
CA PRO A 500 -11.44 18.78 35.81
C PRO A 500 -11.23 20.23 36.27
N VAL A 501 -11.84 21.17 35.55
CA VAL A 501 -11.85 22.60 35.84
C VAL A 501 -13.29 23.00 36.10
N ALA A 502 -13.60 23.26 37.37
CA ALA A 502 -14.92 23.68 37.82
C ALA A 502 -14.94 25.18 38.07
N VAL A 503 -15.87 25.89 37.44
CA VAL A 503 -16.18 27.30 37.71
C VAL A 503 -17.38 27.34 38.65
N THR A 504 -17.26 28.10 39.74
CA THR A 504 -18.33 28.32 40.71
C THR A 504 -18.66 29.80 40.87
N VAL A 505 -19.94 30.10 41.07
CA VAL A 505 -20.46 31.45 41.37
C VAL A 505 -21.18 31.38 42.73
N GLU A 506 -20.80 32.23 43.69
CA GLU A 506 -21.27 32.15 45.09
C GLU A 506 -21.10 30.75 45.75
N GLY A 507 -20.18 29.94 45.20
CA GLY A 507 -19.93 28.56 45.61
C GLY A 507 -20.86 27.49 45.00
N GLU A 508 -21.75 27.85 44.06
CA GLU A 508 -22.52 26.89 43.25
C GLU A 508 -21.81 26.64 41.91
N GLU A 509 -21.72 25.38 41.47
CA GLU A 509 -21.02 24.97 40.24
C GLU A 509 -21.83 25.33 38.99
N VAL A 510 -21.24 26.15 38.10
CA VAL A 510 -21.87 26.60 36.84
C VAL A 510 -21.23 25.98 35.59
N VAL A 511 -19.95 25.60 35.66
CA VAL A 511 -19.22 24.87 34.61
C VAL A 511 -18.35 23.80 35.26
N ASN A 512 -18.20 22.64 34.61
CA ASN A 512 -17.28 21.59 35.03
C ASN A 512 -16.81 20.81 33.79
N GLU A 513 -15.60 21.10 33.32
CA GLU A 513 -15.05 20.57 32.08
C GLU A 513 -13.70 19.87 32.33
N THR A 514 -13.44 18.76 31.65
CA THR A 514 -12.15 18.04 31.77
C THR A 514 -11.21 18.50 30.68
N VAL A 515 -10.22 19.32 31.04
CA VAL A 515 -9.18 19.80 30.14
C VAL A 515 -8.05 18.78 30.06
N THR A 516 -7.54 18.53 28.85
CA THR A 516 -6.38 17.67 28.60
C THR A 516 -5.24 18.52 28.08
N VAL A 517 -4.05 18.33 28.62
CA VAL A 517 -2.85 19.11 28.30
C VAL A 517 -1.76 18.16 27.83
N ALA A 518 -1.04 18.53 26.77
CA ALA A 518 0.05 17.73 26.21
C ALA A 518 1.24 17.64 27.19
N ALA A 519 2.23 16.80 26.86
CA ALA A 519 3.44 16.68 27.67
C ALA A 519 4.30 17.95 27.59
N ASP A 520 4.85 18.40 28.72
CA ASP A 520 5.65 19.64 28.86
C ASP A 520 4.99 20.90 28.25
N ASP A 521 3.67 21.05 28.41
CA ASP A 521 2.88 22.08 27.72
C ASP A 521 1.93 22.87 28.64
N GLU A 522 1.46 24.02 28.16
CA GLU A 522 0.43 24.86 28.79
C GLU A 522 -0.78 25.05 27.87
N GLU A 523 -1.97 24.67 28.33
CA GLU A 523 -3.24 24.89 27.60
C GLU A 523 -4.03 26.02 28.25
N THR A 524 -4.58 26.94 27.45
CA THR A 524 -5.45 28.02 27.95
C THR A 524 -6.86 27.87 27.38
N VAL A 525 -7.83 27.62 28.28
CA VAL A 525 -9.24 27.41 27.94
C VAL A 525 -10.10 28.61 28.38
N THR A 526 -11.20 28.85 27.67
CA THR A 526 -12.22 29.85 28.06
C THR A 526 -13.51 29.13 28.42
N LEU A 527 -13.87 29.17 29.70
CA LEU A 527 -15.02 28.46 30.27
C LEU A 527 -16.18 29.44 30.45
N GLY A 528 -17.17 29.37 29.55
CA GLY A 528 -18.34 30.25 29.54
C GLY A 528 -19.59 29.65 30.17
N TRP A 529 -20.41 30.50 30.80
CA TRP A 529 -21.73 30.15 31.32
C TRP A 529 -22.75 31.28 31.08
N ASN A 530 -24.04 30.95 31.17
CA ASN A 530 -25.13 31.93 31.09
C ASN A 530 -25.44 32.48 32.48
N VAL A 531 -25.62 33.79 32.59
CA VAL A 531 -25.90 34.50 33.85
C VAL A 531 -27.39 34.77 33.98
N ASP A 532 -28.08 33.95 34.76
CA ASP A 532 -29.51 34.10 35.11
C ASP A 532 -29.72 35.02 36.33
N GLU A 533 -28.63 35.44 36.96
CA GLU A 533 -28.60 36.30 38.14
C GLU A 533 -29.19 37.70 37.88
N GLY A 534 -29.75 38.28 38.94
CA GLY A 534 -30.10 39.70 38.95
C GLY A 534 -28.85 40.58 39.07
N PRO A 535 -28.98 41.92 38.98
CA PRO A 535 -27.82 42.80 39.12
C PRO A 535 -27.30 42.83 40.56
N GLY A 536 -25.98 42.75 40.69
CA GLY A 536 -25.23 42.59 41.92
C GLY A 536 -23.76 42.26 41.65
N GLU A 537 -22.97 42.11 42.70
CA GLU A 537 -21.62 41.53 42.64
C GLU A 537 -21.72 40.07 43.10
N TYR A 538 -21.03 39.17 42.40
CA TYR A 538 -21.07 37.72 42.64
C TYR A 538 -19.65 37.15 42.68
N ASP A 539 -19.24 36.53 43.77
CA ASP A 539 -17.89 35.97 43.91
C ASP A 539 -17.72 34.76 42.96
N VAL A 540 -16.71 34.80 42.08
CA VAL A 540 -16.41 33.72 41.11
C VAL A 540 -15.11 33.02 41.51
N SER A 541 -15.05 31.71 41.34
CA SER A 541 -13.85 30.91 41.62
C SER A 541 -13.67 29.77 40.64
N VAL A 542 -12.41 29.40 40.37
CA VAL A 542 -12.03 28.21 39.60
C VAL A 542 -11.32 27.22 40.53
N GLY A 543 -11.99 26.11 40.85
CA GLY A 543 -11.55 25.20 41.90
C GLY A 543 -11.43 25.91 43.25
N GLU A 544 -10.22 26.00 43.82
CA GLU A 544 -9.94 26.76 45.05
C GLU A 544 -9.43 28.19 44.78
N THR A 545 -9.32 28.62 43.52
CA THR A 545 -8.78 29.93 43.13
C THR A 545 -9.91 30.95 42.99
N ASP A 546 -9.95 31.92 43.90
CA ASP A 546 -10.76 33.13 43.77
C ASP A 546 -10.26 33.96 42.57
N VAL A 547 -11.14 34.22 41.61
CA VAL A 547 -10.84 35.00 40.39
C VAL A 547 -11.47 36.40 40.40
N GLY A 548 -12.08 36.80 41.52
CA GLY A 548 -12.75 38.08 41.71
C GLY A 548 -14.28 38.02 41.60
N ALA A 549 -14.91 39.16 41.88
CA ALA A 549 -16.36 39.29 41.82
C ALA A 549 -16.82 39.77 40.42
N LEU A 550 -17.74 39.03 39.82
CA LEU A 550 -18.41 39.41 38.58
C LEU A 550 -19.49 40.45 38.86
N THR A 551 -19.40 41.62 38.23
CA THR A 551 -20.42 42.67 38.33
C THR A 551 -21.54 42.43 37.31
N VAL A 552 -22.70 41.98 37.76
CA VAL A 552 -23.89 41.82 36.92
C VAL A 552 -24.72 43.11 36.93
N VAL A 553 -25.04 43.64 35.74
CA VAL A 553 -25.82 44.89 35.60
C VAL A 553 -27.16 44.69 34.88
N TYR A 554 -28.06 45.68 34.99
CA TYR A 554 -29.26 45.75 34.15
C TYR A 554 -28.87 46.05 32.70
N GLY A 555 -29.51 45.41 31.73
CA GLY A 555 -29.19 45.63 30.30
C GLY A 555 -29.48 47.01 29.73
N THR A 556 -30.12 47.89 30.51
CA THR A 556 -30.24 49.32 30.22
C THR A 556 -28.97 50.12 30.50
N ALA A 557 -27.94 49.51 31.10
CA ALA A 557 -26.64 50.15 31.35
C ALA A 557 -25.71 50.14 30.11
N VAL A 558 -26.09 49.43 29.05
CA VAL A 558 -25.40 49.45 27.76
C VAL A 558 -26.36 49.94 26.68
N THR A 559 -25.89 50.85 25.84
CA THR A 559 -26.61 51.38 24.69
C THR A 559 -25.81 51.13 23.43
N LEU A 560 -26.41 50.49 22.41
CA LEU A 560 -25.90 50.52 21.03
C LEU A 560 -26.23 51.91 20.46
N ASN A 561 -25.20 52.67 20.06
CA ASN A 561 -25.34 54.05 19.62
C ASN A 561 -25.46 54.19 18.10
N ASP A 562 -24.61 53.47 17.36
CA ASP A 562 -24.47 53.58 15.91
C ASP A 562 -23.72 52.37 15.33
N VAL A 563 -23.94 52.08 14.05
CA VAL A 563 -23.15 51.11 13.26
C VAL A 563 -22.72 51.80 11.97
N THR A 564 -21.43 51.81 11.70
CA THR A 564 -20.84 52.44 10.52
C THR A 564 -20.04 51.45 9.70
N ALA A 565 -20.15 51.55 8.38
CA ALA A 565 -19.36 50.82 7.40
C ALA A 565 -18.97 51.79 6.27
N PRO A 566 -18.00 51.47 5.41
CA PRO A 566 -17.68 52.30 4.25
C PRO A 566 -18.88 52.43 3.31
N ASP A 567 -19.11 53.62 2.76
CA ASP A 567 -20.21 53.86 1.81
C ASP A 567 -20.08 52.94 0.57
N ALA A 568 -18.86 52.70 0.10
CA ALA A 568 -18.57 51.83 -1.04
C ALA A 568 -17.18 51.15 -0.93
N VAL A 569 -17.06 49.95 -1.51
CA VAL A 569 -15.81 49.15 -1.57
C VAL A 569 -15.69 48.45 -2.93
N THR A 570 -14.48 48.03 -3.29
CA THR A 570 -14.26 47.24 -4.52
C THR A 570 -14.57 45.75 -4.31
N ALA A 571 -14.95 45.07 -5.39
CA ALA A 571 -15.24 43.63 -5.35
C ALA A 571 -14.03 42.81 -4.85
N GLY A 572 -14.25 41.91 -3.88
CA GLY A 572 -13.20 41.13 -3.21
C GLY A 572 -12.35 41.90 -2.17
N GLU A 573 -12.66 43.16 -1.88
CA GLU A 573 -11.97 43.96 -0.87
C GLU A 573 -12.35 43.55 0.56
N VAL A 574 -11.38 43.52 1.48
CA VAL A 574 -11.62 43.29 2.91
C VAL A 574 -11.80 44.64 3.60
N TYR A 575 -12.91 44.82 4.31
CA TYR A 575 -13.28 46.09 4.94
C TYR A 575 -13.81 45.91 6.37
N GLU A 576 -13.77 47.00 7.13
CA GLU A 576 -14.13 47.03 8.54
C GLU A 576 -15.51 47.67 8.76
N ILE A 577 -16.28 47.11 9.70
CA ILE A 577 -17.57 47.63 10.17
C ILE A 577 -17.38 47.95 11.65
N GLU A 578 -17.73 49.15 12.08
CA GLU A 578 -17.58 49.61 13.47
C GLU A 578 -18.96 49.79 14.11
N ALA A 579 -19.21 49.10 15.23
CA ALA A 579 -20.37 49.32 16.08
C ALA A 579 -19.96 50.06 17.36
N SER A 580 -20.59 51.20 17.61
CA SER A 580 -20.30 52.02 18.80
C SER A 580 -21.32 51.76 19.90
N PHE A 581 -20.82 51.53 21.11
CA PHE A 581 -21.60 51.30 22.32
C PHE A 581 -21.24 52.33 23.39
N GLU A 582 -22.18 52.64 24.27
CA GLU A 582 -21.92 53.32 25.54
C GLU A 582 -22.15 52.32 26.69
N ASN A 583 -21.12 52.09 27.49
CA ASN A 583 -21.17 51.38 28.76
C ASN A 583 -21.27 52.40 29.90
N GLU A 584 -22.44 52.52 30.54
CA GLU A 584 -22.70 53.51 31.61
C GLU A 584 -22.10 53.13 32.98
N VAL A 585 -21.36 52.02 33.11
CA VAL A 585 -20.74 51.60 34.39
C VAL A 585 -19.21 51.63 34.35
N ASP A 586 -18.61 51.81 35.53
CA ASP A 586 -17.16 51.99 35.73
C ASP A 586 -16.35 50.66 35.68
N VAL A 587 -16.86 49.61 35.01
CA VAL A 587 -16.21 48.29 34.83
C VAL A 587 -16.38 47.77 33.40
N GLU A 588 -15.45 46.96 32.90
CA GLU A 588 -15.57 46.31 31.60
C GLU A 588 -16.75 45.30 31.59
N LEU A 589 -17.61 45.34 30.57
CA LEU A 589 -18.75 44.44 30.44
C LEU A 589 -18.61 43.49 29.25
N ALA A 590 -18.72 42.19 29.48
CA ALA A 590 -19.05 41.22 28.43
C ALA A 590 -20.54 41.30 28.10
N ILE A 591 -20.90 41.44 26.83
CA ILE A 591 -22.28 41.41 26.34
C ILE A 591 -22.46 40.46 25.17
N ALA A 592 -23.65 39.87 25.05
CA ALA A 592 -24.06 39.15 23.85
C ALA A 592 -24.73 40.11 22.85
N ILE A 593 -24.29 40.08 21.61
CA ILE A 593 -24.84 40.82 20.46
C ILE A 593 -25.15 39.84 19.31
N THR A 594 -26.01 40.24 18.40
CA THR A 594 -26.17 39.56 17.10
C THR A 594 -25.57 40.45 16.02
N TYR A 595 -24.66 39.92 15.22
CA TYR A 595 -24.17 40.57 14.00
C TYR A 595 -24.72 39.81 12.80
N ALA A 596 -25.27 40.52 11.83
CA ALA A 596 -25.85 39.94 10.62
C ALA A 596 -25.35 40.64 9.36
N VAL A 597 -25.06 39.84 8.34
CA VAL A 597 -24.66 40.30 7.01
C VAL A 597 -25.69 39.76 6.02
N GLY A 598 -26.56 40.62 5.50
CA GLY A 598 -27.74 40.19 4.76
C GLY A 598 -28.69 39.30 5.60
N ASP A 599 -28.90 38.05 5.17
CA ASP A 599 -29.74 37.06 5.87
C ASP A 599 -28.94 36.18 6.87
N ASP A 600 -27.60 36.28 6.92
CA ASP A 600 -26.74 35.42 7.76
C ASP A 600 -26.49 36.06 9.14
N GLU A 601 -27.17 35.56 10.18
CA GLU A 601 -27.07 36.03 11.57
C GLU A 601 -26.09 35.20 12.42
N GLN A 602 -25.26 35.86 13.23
CA GLN A 602 -24.34 35.24 14.19
C GLN A 602 -24.43 35.91 15.57
N GLU A 603 -24.62 35.12 16.63
CA GLU A 603 -24.43 35.60 18.01
C GLU A 603 -22.94 35.69 18.35
N ARG A 604 -22.52 36.78 18.98
CA ARG A 604 -21.14 37.02 19.43
C ARG A 604 -21.14 37.61 20.83
N VAL A 605 -20.15 37.23 21.65
CA VAL A 605 -19.86 37.90 22.92
C VAL A 605 -18.71 38.88 22.71
N VAL A 606 -18.89 40.12 23.15
CA VAL A 606 -17.92 41.21 22.99
C VAL A 606 -17.71 41.92 24.33
N THR A 607 -16.49 42.40 24.60
CA THR A 607 -16.21 43.20 25.80
C THR A 607 -16.28 44.69 25.50
N LEU A 608 -16.82 45.45 26.45
CA LEU A 608 -16.99 46.90 26.37
C LEU A 608 -16.33 47.57 27.58
N GLU A 609 -15.25 48.30 27.32
CA GLU A 609 -14.60 49.19 28.29
C GLU A 609 -15.57 50.28 28.79
N PRO A 610 -15.36 50.83 30.01
CA PRO A 610 -16.20 51.91 30.57
C PRO A 610 -16.33 53.14 29.67
N GLY A 611 -17.57 53.63 29.50
CA GLY A 611 -17.89 54.73 28.59
C GLY A 611 -18.05 54.28 27.14
N SER A 612 -17.59 55.11 26.20
CA SER A 612 -17.72 54.82 24.78
C SER A 612 -16.71 53.77 24.31
N SER A 613 -17.23 52.65 23.78
CA SER A 613 -16.47 51.52 23.24
C SER A 613 -16.85 51.27 21.78
N THR A 614 -15.89 50.88 20.95
CA THR A 614 -16.11 50.48 19.56
C THR A 614 -15.74 49.02 19.38
N VAL A 615 -16.65 48.25 18.76
CA VAL A 615 -16.43 46.87 18.34
C VAL A 615 -16.28 46.84 16.83
N THR A 616 -15.16 46.31 16.33
CA THR A 616 -14.88 46.21 14.90
C THR A 616 -15.14 44.78 14.40
N PHE A 617 -15.83 44.67 13.28
CA PHE A 617 -16.03 43.45 12.50
C PHE A 617 -15.28 43.60 11.17
N THR A 618 -14.91 42.49 10.54
CA THR A 618 -14.18 42.49 9.27
C THR A 618 -14.88 41.56 8.30
N GLU A 619 -15.27 42.08 7.15
CA GLU A 619 -15.98 41.33 6.10
C GLU A 619 -15.24 41.44 4.76
N THR A 620 -15.52 40.52 3.84
CA THR A 620 -15.00 40.55 2.47
C THR A 620 -16.12 40.86 1.49
N ALA A 621 -15.92 41.85 0.64
CA ALA A 621 -16.88 42.24 -0.37
C ALA A 621 -17.09 41.11 -1.40
N PRO A 622 -18.33 40.86 -1.86
CA PRO A 622 -18.63 39.98 -2.99
C PRO A 622 -17.68 40.15 -4.19
N ASP A 623 -17.39 39.05 -4.90
CA ASP A 623 -16.53 39.03 -6.09
C ASP A 623 -17.13 39.79 -7.31
N SER A 624 -18.39 40.25 -7.21
CA SER A 624 -19.10 40.98 -8.26
C SER A 624 -19.63 42.33 -7.76
N ALA A 625 -19.34 43.39 -8.52
CA ALA A 625 -19.92 44.71 -8.32
C ALA A 625 -21.39 44.79 -8.73
N GLY A 626 -22.12 45.77 -8.18
CA GLY A 626 -23.54 46.02 -8.42
C GLY A 626 -24.48 45.49 -7.32
N GLU A 627 -23.93 45.07 -6.18
CA GLU A 627 -24.66 44.60 -4.99
C GLU A 627 -24.41 45.53 -3.78
N SER A 628 -25.41 45.67 -2.90
CA SER A 628 -25.29 46.43 -1.65
C SER A 628 -25.38 45.46 -0.47
N VAL A 629 -24.41 45.49 0.44
CA VAL A 629 -24.36 44.61 1.62
C VAL A 629 -24.91 45.36 2.83
N GLU A 630 -26.01 44.87 3.42
CA GLU A 630 -26.54 45.40 4.69
C GLU A 630 -25.85 44.69 5.88
N HIS A 631 -25.32 45.50 6.80
CA HIS A 631 -24.73 45.07 8.06
C HIS A 631 -25.64 45.50 9.21
N THR A 632 -26.20 44.54 9.95
CA THR A 632 -27.00 44.81 11.15
C THR A 632 -26.22 44.38 12.40
N VAL A 633 -26.13 45.25 13.41
CA VAL A 633 -25.80 44.84 14.78
C VAL A 633 -27.03 45.02 15.64
N ALA A 634 -27.41 43.97 16.37
CA ALA A 634 -28.49 43.99 17.34
C ALA A 634 -27.98 43.71 18.75
N TYR A 635 -28.52 44.46 19.71
CA TYR A 635 -28.33 44.25 21.14
C TYR A 635 -29.69 44.35 21.82
N ARG A 636 -30.19 43.22 22.35
CA ARG A 636 -31.51 43.09 22.98
C ARG A 636 -32.63 43.57 22.05
N ASP A 637 -33.40 44.58 22.45
CA ASP A 637 -34.50 45.17 21.69
C ASP A 637 -34.04 46.29 20.72
N SER A 638 -32.73 46.58 20.65
CA SER A 638 -32.13 47.60 19.77
C SER A 638 -31.37 46.97 18.60
N SER A 639 -31.39 47.63 17.44
CA SER A 639 -30.58 47.24 16.28
C SER A 639 -30.25 48.46 15.43
N GLU A 640 -29.00 48.61 15.04
CA GLU A 640 -28.52 49.64 14.12
C GLU A 640 -27.93 49.00 12.86
N ARG A 641 -27.86 49.77 11.77
CA ARG A 641 -27.54 49.27 10.42
C ARG A 641 -26.64 50.20 9.64
N ALA A 642 -25.67 49.61 8.94
CA ALA A 642 -24.92 50.24 7.86
C ALA A 642 -25.16 49.51 6.53
N THR A 643 -24.80 50.14 5.42
CA THR A 643 -24.86 49.53 4.09
C THR A 643 -23.61 49.94 3.32
N THR A 644 -23.02 48.99 2.60
CA THR A 644 -21.82 49.18 1.78
C THR A 644 -22.11 48.75 0.35
N ASP A 645 -21.92 49.65 -0.62
CA ASP A 645 -22.08 49.34 -2.04
C ASP A 645 -20.80 48.70 -2.62
N VAL A 646 -20.94 47.55 -3.28
CA VAL A 646 -19.85 46.88 -4.00
C VAL A 646 -19.77 47.46 -5.41
N VAL A 647 -18.75 48.26 -5.69
CA VAL A 647 -18.65 49.07 -6.91
C VAL A 647 -17.52 48.61 -7.83
N ALA A 648 -17.64 48.91 -9.12
CA ALA A 648 -16.60 48.60 -10.09
C ALA A 648 -15.34 49.46 -9.83
N PRO A 649 -14.13 48.86 -9.80
CA PRO A 649 -12.89 49.61 -9.65
C PRO A 649 -12.67 50.57 -10.82
N ALA A 650 -11.90 51.64 -10.59
CA ALA A 650 -11.57 52.62 -11.62
C ALA A 650 -10.86 51.96 -12.82
N SER A 651 -11.28 52.32 -14.03
CA SER A 651 -10.83 51.70 -15.29
C SER A 651 -10.90 52.75 -16.40
N PHE A 652 -9.78 53.03 -17.08
CA PHE A 652 -9.70 54.18 -17.98
C PHE A 652 -9.64 53.81 -19.45
N SER A 653 -10.26 54.65 -20.29
CA SER A 653 -10.23 54.54 -21.75
C SER A 653 -10.07 55.91 -22.41
N VAL A 654 -9.63 55.91 -23.66
CA VAL A 654 -9.69 57.10 -24.53
C VAL A 654 -11.06 57.08 -25.18
N ALA A 655 -11.97 57.95 -24.74
CA ALA A 655 -13.33 58.04 -25.28
C ALA A 655 -13.37 58.71 -26.66
N ALA A 656 -12.52 59.72 -26.88
CA ALA A 656 -12.36 60.42 -28.15
C ALA A 656 -10.94 60.98 -28.33
N LEU A 657 -10.55 61.18 -29.58
CA LEU A 657 -9.31 61.83 -29.98
C LEU A 657 -9.61 62.75 -31.16
N ASP A 658 -9.47 64.06 -30.96
CA ASP A 658 -9.76 65.10 -31.95
C ASP A 658 -8.48 65.84 -32.35
N GLY A 659 -8.32 66.10 -33.65
CA GLY A 659 -7.27 66.92 -34.22
C GLY A 659 -7.66 67.48 -35.60
N PRO A 660 -6.86 68.40 -36.18
CA PRO A 660 -7.17 69.00 -37.47
C PRO A 660 -6.93 68.02 -38.65
N GLU A 661 -7.78 68.07 -39.68
CA GLU A 661 -7.61 67.23 -40.89
C GLU A 661 -6.33 67.57 -41.67
N SER A 662 -5.89 68.83 -41.65
CA SER A 662 -4.61 69.27 -42.24
C SER A 662 -3.91 70.37 -41.43
N VAL A 663 -2.60 70.52 -41.64
CA VAL A 663 -1.72 71.45 -40.92
C VAL A 663 -0.60 71.95 -41.84
N GLU A 664 -0.20 73.22 -41.71
CA GLU A 664 0.89 73.79 -42.53
C GLU A 664 2.26 73.21 -42.15
N ALA A 665 3.14 73.04 -43.13
CA ALA A 665 4.53 72.59 -42.95
C ALA A 665 5.32 73.58 -42.07
N GLY A 666 5.96 73.07 -41.01
CA GLY A 666 6.58 73.91 -39.98
C GLY A 666 5.60 74.57 -39.00
N GLY A 667 4.30 74.26 -39.12
CA GLY A 667 3.23 74.75 -38.24
C GLY A 667 3.20 74.04 -36.87
N THR A 668 2.06 74.15 -36.18
CA THR A 668 1.82 73.48 -34.89
C THR A 668 0.45 72.79 -34.96
N ILE A 669 0.42 71.50 -34.63
CA ILE A 669 -0.81 70.73 -34.49
C ILE A 669 -1.29 70.79 -33.04
N GLU A 670 -2.61 70.89 -32.85
CA GLU A 670 -3.30 70.84 -31.56
C GLU A 670 -4.16 69.59 -31.52
N ILE A 671 -3.94 68.73 -30.53
CA ILE A 671 -4.59 67.43 -30.35
C ILE A 671 -5.29 67.44 -28.99
N THR A 672 -6.58 67.09 -28.97
CA THR A 672 -7.36 66.93 -27.74
C THR A 672 -7.78 65.49 -27.57
N ALA A 673 -7.44 64.88 -26.43
CA ALA A 673 -7.88 63.55 -26.06
C ALA A 673 -8.89 63.63 -24.92
N THR A 674 -10.05 62.98 -25.09
CA THR A 674 -11.03 62.81 -24.03
C THR A 674 -10.77 61.49 -23.32
N VAL A 675 -10.45 61.54 -22.03
CA VAL A 675 -10.27 60.36 -21.16
C VAL A 675 -11.54 60.15 -20.35
N GLU A 676 -11.97 58.89 -20.23
CA GLU A 676 -13.13 58.46 -19.44
C GLU A 676 -12.68 57.49 -18.35
N ASN A 677 -13.21 57.65 -17.13
CA ASN A 677 -13.19 56.57 -16.13
C ASN A 677 -14.46 55.73 -16.29
N THR A 678 -14.32 54.59 -16.96
CA THR A 678 -15.37 53.58 -17.17
C THR A 678 -15.72 52.76 -15.93
N GLY A 679 -14.96 52.91 -14.83
CA GLY A 679 -15.28 52.36 -13.52
C GLY A 679 -16.23 53.25 -12.71
N GLU A 680 -16.55 52.83 -11.48
CA GLU A 680 -17.44 53.56 -10.56
C GLU A 680 -16.69 54.25 -9.42
N MET A 681 -15.54 53.70 -9.00
CA MET A 681 -14.62 54.34 -8.06
C MET A 681 -13.86 55.51 -8.70
N GLU A 682 -13.51 56.53 -7.89
CA GLU A 682 -12.47 57.48 -8.28
C GLU A 682 -11.13 56.76 -8.46
N GLY A 683 -10.38 57.12 -9.50
CA GLY A 683 -9.03 56.62 -9.71
C GLY A 683 -8.14 57.65 -10.38
N THR A 684 -6.84 57.34 -10.40
CA THR A 684 -5.83 58.13 -11.10
C THR A 684 -5.14 57.30 -12.17
N THR A 685 -5.03 57.84 -13.38
CA THR A 685 -4.30 57.24 -14.50
C THR A 685 -3.31 58.21 -15.12
N GLN A 686 -2.46 57.73 -16.04
CA GLN A 686 -1.56 58.55 -16.82
C GLN A 686 -1.92 58.47 -18.31
N LEU A 687 -2.39 59.60 -18.85
CA LEU A 687 -2.59 59.79 -20.28
C LEU A 687 -1.25 60.10 -20.95
N GLU A 688 -0.95 59.43 -22.05
CA GLU A 688 0.13 59.78 -22.97
C GLU A 688 -0.47 60.26 -24.32
N ILE A 689 -0.06 61.43 -24.80
CA ILE A 689 -0.38 61.91 -26.16
C ILE A 689 0.92 61.95 -26.97
N THR A 690 0.91 61.34 -28.15
CA THR A 690 2.06 61.31 -29.08
C THR A 690 1.73 61.98 -30.41
N VAL A 691 2.74 62.56 -31.05
CA VAL A 691 2.68 63.11 -32.42
C VAL A 691 3.94 62.67 -33.15
N GLY A 692 3.80 62.11 -34.36
CA GLY A 692 4.92 61.53 -35.11
C GLY A 692 5.57 60.30 -34.47
N GLY A 693 4.95 59.74 -33.43
CA GLY A 693 5.53 58.68 -32.58
C GLY A 693 6.44 59.20 -31.46
N GLU A 694 6.51 60.51 -31.23
CA GLU A 694 7.17 61.11 -30.06
C GLU A 694 6.12 61.57 -29.04
N THR A 695 6.32 61.28 -27.75
CA THR A 695 5.44 61.74 -26.66
C THR A 695 5.53 63.25 -26.51
N VAL A 696 4.40 63.94 -26.69
CA VAL A 696 4.30 65.41 -26.63
C VAL A 696 3.59 65.92 -25.38
N ALA A 697 2.75 65.09 -24.76
CA ALA A 697 2.22 65.33 -23.43
C ALA A 697 2.10 64.03 -22.64
N THR A 698 2.29 64.14 -21.32
CA THR A 698 2.02 63.09 -20.36
C THR A 698 1.34 63.76 -19.17
N GLU A 699 0.07 63.43 -18.91
CA GLU A 699 -0.73 64.08 -17.87
C GLU A 699 -1.36 63.03 -16.95
N THR A 700 -1.25 63.25 -15.64
CA THR A 700 -1.93 62.41 -14.64
C THR A 700 -3.33 62.95 -14.42
N VAL A 701 -4.33 62.12 -14.66
CA VAL A 701 -5.73 62.48 -14.56
C VAL A 701 -6.35 61.75 -13.37
N SER A 702 -7.05 62.48 -12.49
CA SER A 702 -7.96 61.91 -11.47
C SER A 702 -9.38 62.15 -11.94
N LEU A 703 -10.20 61.10 -12.01
CA LEU A 703 -11.62 61.18 -12.40
C LEU A 703 -12.46 60.33 -11.45
N ALA A 704 -13.60 60.87 -10.99
CA ALA A 704 -14.63 60.03 -10.38
C ALA A 704 -15.20 59.04 -11.41
N GLY A 705 -15.87 57.99 -10.94
CA GLY A 705 -16.47 56.99 -11.83
C GLY A 705 -17.50 57.58 -12.78
N GLY A 706 -17.43 57.19 -14.05
CA GLY A 706 -18.26 57.71 -15.14
C GLY A 706 -17.97 59.15 -15.57
N GLU A 707 -16.96 59.82 -15.00
CA GLU A 707 -16.56 61.16 -15.45
C GLU A 707 -15.58 61.11 -16.64
N THR A 708 -15.57 62.22 -17.39
CA THR A 708 -14.64 62.46 -18.50
C THR A 708 -13.89 63.77 -18.33
N THR A 709 -12.69 63.87 -18.89
CA THR A 709 -12.00 65.16 -19.08
C THR A 709 -11.27 65.20 -20.41
N GLU A 710 -10.99 66.42 -20.88
CA GLU A 710 -10.24 66.69 -22.10
C GLU A 710 -8.83 67.18 -21.75
N VAL A 711 -7.82 66.58 -22.38
CA VAL A 711 -6.42 67.03 -22.30
C VAL A 711 -5.96 67.43 -23.69
N THR A 712 -5.53 68.69 -23.83
CA THR A 712 -5.05 69.25 -25.10
C THR A 712 -3.54 69.41 -25.10
N ALA A 713 -2.87 68.81 -26.09
CA ALA A 713 -1.45 68.95 -26.34
C ALA A 713 -1.18 69.69 -27.66
N THR A 714 -0.06 70.39 -27.75
CA THR A 714 0.39 71.03 -29.01
C THR A 714 1.80 70.60 -29.37
N ALA A 715 2.06 70.39 -30.65
CA ALA A 715 3.35 69.90 -31.16
C ALA A 715 3.74 70.58 -32.49
N PRO A 716 5.01 70.94 -32.69
CA PRO A 716 5.47 71.44 -33.99
C PRO A 716 5.45 70.32 -35.03
N VAL A 717 5.02 70.62 -36.25
CA VAL A 717 4.93 69.64 -37.35
C VAL A 717 6.11 69.84 -38.30
N ALA A 718 6.91 68.79 -38.48
CA ALA A 718 8.03 68.77 -39.42
C ALA A 718 7.55 68.62 -40.87
N ASP A 719 8.39 69.00 -41.83
CA ASP A 719 8.12 68.86 -43.27
C ASP A 719 7.96 67.38 -43.65
N ALA A 720 6.71 66.94 -43.82
CA ALA A 720 6.30 65.59 -44.16
C ALA A 720 5.10 65.63 -45.13
N GLU A 721 4.60 64.47 -45.60
CA GLU A 721 3.34 64.40 -46.36
C GLU A 721 2.11 64.27 -45.44
N SER A 722 2.28 63.62 -44.28
CA SER A 722 1.29 63.51 -43.22
C SER A 722 1.95 63.33 -41.85
N ILE A 723 1.21 63.57 -40.78
CA ILE A 723 1.64 63.37 -39.40
C ILE A 723 0.57 62.57 -38.64
N THR A 724 0.98 61.49 -37.98
CA THR A 724 0.11 60.66 -37.13
C THR A 724 0.15 61.19 -35.70
N TYR A 725 -0.97 61.11 -34.99
CA TYR A 725 -1.06 61.37 -33.57
C TYR A 725 -1.85 60.27 -32.86
N SER A 726 -1.58 60.06 -31.58
CA SER A 726 -2.28 59.08 -30.75
C SER A 726 -2.46 59.57 -29.32
N ALA A 727 -3.44 59.00 -28.63
CA ALA A 727 -3.62 59.14 -27.20
C ALA A 727 -3.80 57.74 -26.59
N ARG A 728 -3.23 57.53 -25.41
CA ARG A 728 -3.21 56.23 -24.74
C ARG A 728 -3.39 56.35 -23.22
N VAL A 729 -4.20 55.47 -22.66
CA VAL A 729 -4.44 55.37 -21.20
C VAL A 729 -4.69 53.90 -20.81
N ASP A 730 -4.05 53.41 -19.76
CA ASP A 730 -4.16 52.03 -19.20
C ASP A 730 -4.17 50.84 -20.20
N GLY A 731 -3.63 51.04 -21.40
CA GLY A 731 -3.54 50.02 -22.45
C GLY A 731 -4.49 50.25 -23.63
N ASP A 732 -5.52 51.08 -23.48
CA ASP A 732 -6.38 51.56 -24.56
C ASP A 732 -5.71 52.69 -25.34
N GLU A 733 -5.75 52.65 -26.67
CA GLU A 733 -5.07 53.62 -27.56
C GLU A 733 -5.95 53.95 -28.77
N GLN A 734 -6.17 55.25 -29.01
CA GLN A 734 -6.72 55.76 -30.27
C GLN A 734 -5.64 56.50 -31.07
N SER A 735 -5.71 56.45 -32.41
CA SER A 735 -4.76 57.15 -33.28
C SER A 735 -5.41 57.60 -34.59
N GLU A 736 -5.05 58.81 -35.03
CA GLU A 736 -5.48 59.43 -36.28
C GLU A 736 -4.30 60.10 -37.02
N SER A 737 -4.54 60.77 -38.14
CA SER A 737 -3.50 61.44 -38.93
C SER A 737 -3.99 62.67 -39.68
N ALA A 738 -3.19 63.74 -39.69
CA ALA A 738 -3.41 64.96 -40.47
C ALA A 738 -2.50 65.00 -41.72
N SER A 739 -2.96 65.60 -42.82
CA SER A 739 -2.11 65.88 -43.99
C SER A 739 -1.33 67.20 -43.84
N VAL A 740 -0.11 67.29 -44.38
CA VAL A 740 0.75 68.47 -44.24
C VAL A 740 0.82 69.27 -45.54
N GLU A 741 0.60 70.59 -45.49
CA GLU A 741 0.51 71.49 -46.67
C GLU A 741 1.68 72.51 -46.73
N ASP A 742 2.29 72.71 -47.92
CA ASP A 742 3.46 73.61 -48.14
C ASP A 742 3.09 74.87 -48.97
N ASP A 743 3.42 76.06 -48.45
CA ASP A 743 2.86 77.35 -48.89
C ASP A 743 3.81 78.14 -49.83
N GLY A 744 4.01 77.59 -51.03
CA GLY A 744 4.99 78.07 -52.02
C GLY A 744 4.52 79.22 -52.95
N ASN A 745 4.80 80.48 -52.60
CA ASN A 745 4.58 81.64 -53.48
C ASN A 745 5.84 82.03 -54.29
N GLY A 746 5.92 81.69 -55.59
CA GLY A 746 7.00 82.21 -56.44
C GLY A 746 7.12 81.72 -57.91
N ASP A 747 6.75 82.63 -58.82
CA ASP A 747 7.33 82.86 -60.17
C ASP A 747 6.85 82.11 -61.43
N GLU A 748 6.90 82.84 -62.56
CA GLU A 748 6.34 82.46 -63.86
C GLU A 748 7.32 81.66 -64.76
N ASN A 749 6.88 80.53 -65.33
CA ASN A 749 7.03 80.26 -66.77
C ASN A 749 6.18 79.08 -67.27
N GLY A 750 5.65 79.18 -68.49
CA GLY A 750 4.76 78.18 -69.08
C GLY A 750 5.47 77.11 -69.91
N GLY A 751 4.81 75.97 -70.12
CA GLY A 751 5.33 74.91 -71.00
C GLY A 751 4.55 73.59 -71.04
N THR A 752 3.42 73.59 -71.77
CA THR A 752 2.88 72.45 -72.56
C THR A 752 2.78 71.02 -71.97
N ASP A 753 1.52 70.58 -71.82
CA ASP A 753 0.89 69.45 -72.55
C ASP A 753 0.92 68.01 -71.98
N ASP A 754 -0.21 67.32 -72.23
CA ASP A 754 -0.57 65.89 -72.12
C ASP A 754 -0.37 65.07 -70.81
N GLY A 755 -1.46 64.41 -70.36
CA GLY A 755 -1.42 63.36 -69.32
C GLY A 755 -2.79 62.97 -68.72
N ALA A 756 -3.35 61.81 -69.07
CA ALA A 756 -4.67 61.33 -68.64
C ALA A 756 -4.64 60.43 -67.35
N PRO A 757 -5.78 60.12 -66.68
CA PRO A 757 -5.86 59.55 -65.32
C PRO A 757 -5.90 58.00 -65.26
N PRO A 758 -5.76 57.35 -64.08
CA PRO A 758 -6.89 56.90 -63.22
C PRO A 758 -6.57 57.09 -61.70
N SER A 759 -7.21 56.55 -60.64
CA SER A 759 -8.35 55.62 -60.37
C SER A 759 -8.98 56.02 -59.00
N LEU A 760 -10.27 55.87 -58.65
CA LEU A 760 -11.21 54.73 -58.50
C LEU A 760 -11.23 54.06 -57.09
N THR A 761 -12.36 54.26 -56.35
CA THR A 761 -12.95 53.35 -55.31
C THR A 761 -12.18 53.09 -53.98
N LEU A 762 -12.78 52.68 -52.85
CA LEU A 762 -14.16 52.23 -52.51
C LEU A 762 -14.44 52.45 -51.00
N ARG A 763 -15.59 53.01 -50.59
CA ARG A 763 -16.10 52.91 -49.21
C ARG A 763 -17.08 51.73 -49.10
N ARG A 764 -16.87 50.78 -48.17
CA ARG A 764 -17.95 49.91 -47.63
C ARG A 764 -17.54 49.03 -46.43
N GLY A 765 -18.30 49.16 -45.33
CA GLY A 765 -18.53 48.11 -44.33
C GLY A 765 -17.46 47.98 -43.23
N SER A 766 -17.79 47.51 -42.02
CA SER A 766 -19.14 47.12 -41.51
C SER A 766 -19.17 47.00 -39.98
N ASN A 767 -20.37 47.17 -39.41
CA ASN A 767 -20.91 46.51 -38.21
C ASN A 767 -20.10 46.41 -36.90
N ARG A 768 -20.78 46.81 -35.81
CA ARG A 768 -20.69 46.16 -34.49
C ARG A 768 -21.08 44.68 -34.60
N GLU A 769 -20.43 43.82 -33.84
CA GLU A 769 -21.01 43.24 -32.62
C GLU A 769 -20.02 43.48 -31.47
#